data_AF-A0A1W2FFW6-F1
#
_entry.id   AF-A0A1W2FFW6-F1
#
_cell.length_a   1.000
_cell.length_b   1.000
_cell.length_c   1.000
_cell.angle_alpha   90.00
_cell.angle_beta   90.00
_cell.angle_gamma   90.00
#
_symmetry.space_group_name_H-M   'P 1'
#
loop_
_entity.id
_entity.type
_entity.pdbx_description
1 polymer ?
#
loop_
_entity_poly.entity_id
_entity_poly.type
_entity_poly.pdbx_seq_one_letter_code
_entity_poly.pdbx_strand_id
1 'polypeptide(L)'
;MARPEKPVSSHDPALAAFATDLRRLRAEAGTPTYRELSAVAHYSSTVLSEAASGKSLPTLAVTLAFVRACSGDVDSWRARWLEIAEDSGEKPDEEAPYVGMTAFQPDDAGKFFGREELVEDIRARLRERSFLAVFGASGAGKSSVLRAGLAAAWIKEKKPVLVVTPGAHPPHPQAENDLLVVVDQFEELFTLCEDTAERDRFIQRILALPKVVIGVRADFYAHCAQYPALVEALKDAQVLIGPMTPGDLSRAITAPAVHAGFMVETALVSRLTAEAVGEPGVLPLLSHALLETWRRRRGNRMTLAGYEETGGLQHAIARTAEEAFLALNDAQQVIAQQVMLRLAAVGQGTDDTKRRARRQEFDDNPGTVVVLERFAQARLIMLDQDCVEVVHEVLMRSWPRFAEWLSADREGRRVHRQLTSATDEWESHGRDPGTLYRGIRLTVARDWANSHQDLLSAREKAFLHASNTAETMEYRRTRSRARRLKQLVALLVVLVLVAVGGVTTAVMNEQKAAEQHQLAIVRKAVNDANAMRTANPALARQIALAAYRLAPIPEARDALISITASPNATRVAGSAGPIRSVAFSPKGRLLATGSEDKNVVVWDADFATPRMIATLIGHEDVVNAVAFSADSRTLVSASRDNTVRLWNVSNPSNPQRLHVLTGHTGGVTSLAFTKDGRTLVTGSTDGTIRLWDLTNPASPQRIGLLSELGEITAVAVKPDADVLVSGGRDGMVRLWDIADARNPVPLTTLDRHIRASVLAVAFSPDGRTLATSGTDWVAQLWDVREVWKPTPVSVLTGQFLALSFSADSQTLAAAGSDSEVRLIDVTEPARQQPMTTVIGHSNDVWAVAFNPETQVVASGGADHTVRLQNLAEFTVLGQIDTVLAVTHRRKDRTVATAGVDGLVRLWRTQSVGRARLLATLKSSPGPVAFSADGDILAAGGRDGTVKLWDVADPTAPKELPSLGGRQSAVGKIAFSPDGKIVATGGEGMDRTVWLWDISARSKPVSIGFVFGTGGDIGPLTFSADARTLAVGSADNAKLWDVTNPGSPRGLVTTNQLNSILVFSPDSRVIAAAGRDSAVRLWDVSEPQRLHVIGTLAGHTAGISSITYSPDGRRLATASPDGSARVWDLSDPRSPRLEVTLTGHTAAIHEVMFTDDHALMTVSRDNLARRWEIDTDVAARRACRSSMQPMTVAEWQQYFPSLPFQQPCPDYSAK
;
A
#
# COMPACT_ATOMS: atom_id res chain seq x y z
N MET A 1 -43.44 -23.80 25.66
CA MET A 1 -44.62 -24.11 24.83
C MET A 1 -44.50 -23.34 23.51
N ALA A 2 -44.42 -24.04 22.38
CA ALA A 2 -44.34 -23.41 21.07
C ALA A 2 -45.68 -22.74 20.72
N ARG A 3 -45.63 -21.51 20.20
CA ARG A 3 -46.81 -20.80 19.69
C ARG A 3 -47.38 -21.60 18.51
N PRO A 4 -48.69 -21.89 18.45
CA PRO A 4 -49.27 -22.60 17.32
C PRO A 4 -49.06 -21.80 16.03
N GLU A 5 -48.63 -22.48 14.96
CA GLU A 5 -48.38 -21.84 13.67
C GLU A 5 -49.70 -21.39 13.04
N LYS A 6 -49.70 -20.17 12.48
CA LYS A 6 -50.86 -19.66 11.73
C LYS A 6 -51.02 -20.44 10.41
N PRO A 7 -52.26 -20.66 9.94
CA PRO A 7 -52.52 -21.29 8.63
C PRO A 7 -51.82 -20.51 7.50
N VAL A 8 -51.32 -21.25 6.49
CA VAL A 8 -50.67 -20.67 5.31
C VAL A 8 -51.74 -19.88 4.53
N SER A 9 -51.51 -18.58 4.33
CA SER A 9 -52.40 -17.71 3.55
C SER A 9 -51.60 -17.05 2.43
N SER A 10 -51.83 -17.46 1.18
CA SER A 10 -51.30 -16.81 -0.03
C SER A 10 -52.45 -16.52 -1.01
N HIS A 11 -52.23 -15.63 -1.97
CA HIS A 11 -53.12 -15.42 -3.13
C HIS A 11 -52.73 -16.27 -4.35
N ASP A 12 -51.62 -17.02 -4.24
CA ASP A 12 -51.05 -17.86 -5.29
C ASP A 12 -51.05 -19.34 -4.84
N PRO A 13 -51.87 -20.21 -5.48
CA PRO A 13 -51.99 -21.62 -5.11
C PRO A 13 -50.66 -22.39 -5.12
N ALA A 14 -49.75 -22.06 -6.06
CA ALA A 14 -48.45 -22.74 -6.17
C ALA A 14 -47.53 -22.37 -5.00
N LEU A 15 -47.54 -21.09 -4.60
CA LEU A 15 -46.77 -20.60 -3.46
C LEU A 15 -47.30 -21.14 -2.11
N ALA A 16 -48.62 -21.27 -1.97
CA ALA A 16 -49.23 -21.90 -0.78
C ALA A 16 -48.83 -23.38 -0.67
N ALA A 17 -48.84 -24.11 -1.79
CA ALA A 17 -48.40 -25.51 -1.85
C ALA A 17 -46.92 -25.64 -1.46
N PHE A 18 -46.05 -24.79 -2.01
CA PHE A 18 -44.61 -24.78 -1.71
C PHE A 18 -44.30 -24.54 -0.23
N ALA A 19 -44.95 -23.55 0.39
CA ALA A 19 -44.76 -23.28 1.82
C ALA A 19 -45.33 -24.40 2.71
N THR A 20 -46.41 -25.05 2.28
CA THR A 20 -46.99 -26.21 2.97
C THR A 20 -46.04 -27.41 2.92
N ASP A 21 -45.39 -27.62 1.78
CA ASP A 21 -44.40 -28.69 1.62
C ASP A 21 -43.13 -28.41 2.44
N LEU A 22 -42.67 -27.16 2.57
CA LEU A 22 -41.55 -26.82 3.45
C LEU A 22 -41.86 -27.09 4.92
N ARG A 23 -43.11 -26.82 5.36
CA ARG A 23 -43.57 -27.19 6.71
C ARG A 23 -43.64 -28.71 6.88
N ARG A 24 -44.02 -29.45 5.84
CA ARG A 24 -44.04 -30.92 5.84
C ARG A 24 -42.64 -31.50 5.97
N LEU A 25 -41.68 -30.98 5.19
CA LEU A 25 -40.27 -31.38 5.28
C LEU A 25 -39.70 -31.14 6.69
N ARG A 26 -40.05 -30.02 7.31
CA ARG A 26 -39.67 -29.75 8.71
C ARG A 26 -40.34 -30.73 9.69
N ALA A 27 -41.58 -31.13 9.44
CA ALA A 27 -42.27 -32.10 10.28
C ALA A 27 -41.62 -33.49 10.17
N GLU A 28 -41.23 -33.90 8.98
CA GLU A 28 -40.49 -35.15 8.71
C GLU A 28 -39.09 -35.14 9.37
N ALA A 29 -38.45 -33.97 9.47
CA ALA A 29 -37.18 -33.76 10.17
C ALA A 29 -37.29 -33.67 11.71
N GLY A 30 -38.46 -34.00 12.30
CA GLY A 30 -38.65 -34.01 13.76
C GLY A 30 -39.09 -32.68 14.37
N THR A 31 -39.77 -31.83 13.58
CA THR A 31 -40.35 -30.53 14.00
C THR A 31 -39.40 -29.57 14.75
N PRO A 32 -38.13 -29.40 14.32
CA PRO A 32 -37.22 -28.45 14.96
C PRO A 32 -37.81 -27.04 14.96
N THR A 33 -37.60 -26.31 16.05
CA THR A 33 -38.03 -24.92 16.14
C THR A 33 -37.26 -24.07 15.12
N TYR A 34 -37.84 -22.97 14.62
CA TYR A 34 -37.12 -22.07 13.71
C TYR A 34 -35.83 -21.47 14.34
N ARG A 35 -35.71 -21.50 15.67
CA ARG A 35 -34.49 -21.10 16.39
C ARG A 35 -33.38 -22.16 16.32
N GLU A 36 -33.75 -23.44 16.37
CA GLU A 36 -32.80 -24.55 16.17
C GLU A 36 -32.39 -24.65 14.69
N LEU A 37 -33.33 -24.51 13.75
CA LEU A 37 -33.01 -24.42 12.32
C LEU A 37 -32.10 -23.23 12.00
N SER A 38 -32.27 -22.10 12.69
CA SER A 38 -31.42 -20.91 12.52
C SER A 38 -29.94 -21.18 12.87
N ALA A 39 -29.68 -22.00 13.89
CA ALA A 39 -28.33 -22.36 14.28
C ALA A 39 -27.60 -23.23 13.23
N VAL A 40 -28.37 -24.04 12.47
CA VAL A 40 -27.82 -24.97 11.46
C VAL A 40 -27.81 -24.36 10.06
N ALA A 41 -28.85 -23.61 9.69
CA ALA A 41 -28.98 -23.00 8.37
C ALA A 41 -28.21 -21.67 8.23
N HIS A 42 -27.70 -21.11 9.33
CA HIS A 42 -27.05 -19.79 9.39
C HIS A 42 -27.91 -18.61 8.87
N TYR A 43 -29.25 -18.74 8.94
CA TYR A 43 -30.22 -17.68 8.66
C TYR A 43 -31.05 -17.38 9.91
N SER A 44 -31.56 -16.15 10.06
CA SER A 44 -32.34 -15.78 11.24
C SER A 44 -33.65 -16.58 11.34
N SER A 45 -34.13 -16.81 12.56
CA SER A 45 -35.38 -17.54 12.81
C SER A 45 -36.60 -16.86 12.20
N THR A 46 -36.57 -15.53 12.02
CA THR A 46 -37.59 -14.76 11.30
C THR A 46 -37.59 -15.06 9.81
N VAL A 47 -36.41 -15.12 9.16
CA VAL A 47 -36.29 -15.43 7.73
C VAL A 47 -36.76 -16.86 7.43
N LEU A 48 -36.40 -17.83 8.28
CA LEU A 48 -36.84 -19.23 8.12
C LEU A 48 -38.35 -19.40 8.38
N SER A 49 -38.90 -18.66 9.36
CA SER A 49 -40.35 -18.64 9.60
C SER A 49 -41.13 -17.95 8.48
N GLU A 50 -40.55 -16.93 7.86
CA GLU A 50 -41.15 -16.24 6.71
C GLU A 50 -41.08 -17.11 5.45
N ALA A 51 -39.99 -17.88 5.28
CA ALA A 51 -39.86 -18.82 4.18
C ALA A 51 -40.96 -19.90 4.17
N ALA A 52 -41.37 -20.35 5.35
CA ALA A 52 -42.47 -21.29 5.53
C ALA A 52 -43.85 -20.61 5.69
N SER A 53 -43.97 -19.30 5.47
CA SER A 53 -45.23 -18.56 5.68
C SER A 53 -46.18 -18.58 4.49
N GLY A 54 -45.67 -18.78 3.27
CA GLY A 54 -46.43 -18.75 2.02
C GLY A 54 -46.80 -17.35 1.53
N LYS A 55 -46.26 -16.28 2.14
CA LYS A 55 -46.53 -14.89 1.71
C LYS A 55 -45.71 -14.44 0.49
N SER A 56 -44.51 -14.98 0.32
CA SER A 56 -43.58 -14.66 -0.77
C SER A 56 -42.68 -15.86 -1.04
N LEU A 57 -42.22 -16.05 -2.28
CA LEU A 57 -41.27 -17.11 -2.62
C LEU A 57 -39.93 -16.82 -1.92
N PRO A 58 -39.41 -17.71 -1.05
CA PRO A 58 -38.11 -17.51 -0.40
C PRO A 58 -37.01 -17.57 -1.44
N THR A 59 -35.88 -16.87 -1.27
CA THR A 59 -34.76 -16.99 -2.23
C THR A 59 -34.24 -18.44 -2.29
N LEU A 60 -33.71 -18.86 -3.44
CA LEU A 60 -33.16 -20.21 -3.60
C LEU A 60 -32.14 -20.56 -2.51
N ALA A 61 -31.26 -19.63 -2.12
CA ALA A 61 -30.28 -19.85 -1.05
C ALA A 61 -30.93 -20.18 0.32
N VAL A 62 -31.99 -19.46 0.70
CA VAL A 62 -32.75 -19.71 1.94
C VAL A 62 -33.50 -21.04 1.86
N THR A 63 -34.12 -21.35 0.71
CA THR A 63 -34.80 -22.63 0.48
C THR A 63 -33.82 -23.80 0.63
N LEU A 64 -32.66 -23.75 -0.03
CA LEU A 64 -31.68 -24.83 0.04
C LEU A 64 -31.07 -24.97 1.43
N ALA A 65 -30.85 -23.86 2.15
CA ALA A 65 -30.38 -23.91 3.53
C ALA A 65 -31.43 -24.50 4.49
N PHE A 66 -32.71 -24.16 4.30
CA PHE A 66 -33.82 -24.75 5.04
C PHE A 66 -33.92 -26.27 4.77
N VAL A 67 -33.83 -26.67 3.50
CA VAL A 67 -33.91 -28.07 3.07
C VAL A 67 -32.72 -28.86 3.62
N ARG A 68 -31.49 -28.33 3.55
CA ARG A 68 -30.29 -28.96 4.15
C ARG A 68 -30.41 -29.11 5.66
N ALA A 69 -30.90 -28.09 6.35
CA ALA A 69 -31.09 -28.14 7.80
C ALA A 69 -32.17 -29.16 8.22
N CYS A 70 -33.13 -29.45 7.34
CA CYS A 70 -34.12 -30.50 7.51
C CYS A 70 -33.71 -31.85 6.87
N SER A 71 -32.47 -32.00 6.39
CA SER A 71 -31.97 -33.21 5.71
C SER A 71 -32.79 -33.65 4.48
N GLY A 72 -33.41 -32.70 3.77
CA GLY A 72 -34.12 -32.95 2.52
C GLY A 72 -33.20 -32.96 1.28
N ASP A 73 -33.72 -33.47 0.17
CA ASP A 73 -33.00 -33.51 -1.11
C ASP A 73 -32.89 -32.11 -1.74
N VAL A 74 -31.66 -31.60 -1.83
CA VAL A 74 -31.35 -30.24 -2.27
C VAL A 74 -31.65 -30.04 -3.75
N ASP A 75 -31.47 -31.07 -4.59
CA ASP A 75 -31.58 -30.92 -6.05
C ASP A 75 -33.04 -30.97 -6.53
N SER A 76 -33.88 -31.83 -5.94
CA SER A 76 -35.33 -31.78 -6.23
C SER A 76 -35.98 -30.49 -5.75
N TRP A 77 -35.58 -29.98 -4.58
CA TRP A 77 -36.09 -28.70 -4.07
C TRP A 77 -35.59 -27.49 -4.87
N ARG A 78 -34.39 -27.57 -5.48
CA ARG A 78 -33.92 -26.58 -6.45
C ARG A 78 -34.78 -26.56 -7.71
N ALA A 79 -35.09 -27.73 -8.26
CA ALA A 79 -35.93 -27.84 -9.46
C ALA A 79 -37.35 -27.30 -9.22
N ARG A 80 -37.99 -27.67 -8.10
CA ARG A 80 -39.33 -27.17 -7.74
C ARG A 80 -39.34 -25.66 -7.50
N TRP A 81 -38.26 -25.11 -6.97
CA TRP A 81 -38.14 -23.66 -6.78
C TRP A 81 -38.03 -22.93 -8.12
N LEU A 82 -37.25 -23.46 -9.07
CA LEU A 82 -37.09 -22.91 -10.42
C LEU A 82 -38.41 -22.93 -11.19
N GLU A 83 -39.19 -24.01 -11.08
CA GLU A 83 -40.50 -24.16 -11.72
C GLU A 83 -41.50 -23.07 -11.26
N ILE A 84 -41.52 -22.75 -9.97
CA ILE A 84 -42.38 -21.67 -9.42
C ILE A 84 -41.83 -20.28 -9.75
N ALA A 85 -40.51 -20.13 -9.83
CA ALA A 85 -39.86 -18.88 -10.22
C ALA A 85 -40.10 -18.55 -11.71
N GLU A 86 -40.22 -19.55 -12.58
CA GLU A 86 -40.56 -19.37 -14.00
C GLU A 86 -42.05 -18.99 -14.18
N ASP A 87 -42.97 -19.58 -13.41
CA ASP A 87 -44.42 -19.31 -13.51
C ASP A 87 -44.84 -17.95 -12.92
N SER A 88 -44.01 -17.36 -12.06
CA SER A 88 -44.28 -16.06 -11.41
C SER A 88 -43.84 -14.83 -12.24
N GLY A 89 -43.51 -15.04 -13.52
CA GLY A 89 -43.35 -14.05 -14.60
C GLY A 89 -43.35 -12.58 -14.19
N GLU A 90 -42.16 -12.01 -13.98
CA GLU A 90 -41.95 -10.56 -13.87
C GLU A 90 -42.51 -9.85 -15.12
N LYS A 91 -43.49 -8.97 -14.90
CA LYS A 91 -44.05 -8.09 -15.92
C LYS A 91 -42.99 -7.09 -16.44
N PRO A 92 -42.80 -6.94 -17.76
CA PRO A 92 -41.80 -6.02 -18.33
C PRO A 92 -42.16 -4.52 -18.35
N ASP A 93 -43.26 -4.06 -17.75
CA ASP A 93 -43.87 -2.74 -18.09
C ASP A 93 -43.91 -1.70 -16.93
N GLU A 94 -43.05 -1.82 -15.91
CA GLU A 94 -42.85 -0.70 -14.97
C GLU A 94 -41.72 0.22 -15.46
N GLU A 95 -42.03 1.49 -15.68
CA GLU A 95 -41.08 2.48 -16.17
C GLU A 95 -39.99 2.77 -15.12
N ALA A 96 -38.71 2.54 -15.48
CA ALA A 96 -37.60 2.68 -14.55
C ALA A 96 -37.33 4.16 -14.17
N PRO A 97 -37.04 4.46 -12.88
CA PRO A 97 -36.76 5.82 -12.41
C PRO A 97 -35.39 6.37 -12.85
N TYR A 98 -34.52 5.54 -13.40
CA TYR A 98 -33.17 5.92 -13.84
C TYR A 98 -32.95 5.55 -15.30
N VAL A 99 -32.22 6.41 -16.00
CA VAL A 99 -32.02 6.33 -17.45
C VAL A 99 -30.87 5.36 -17.81
N GLY A 100 -29.89 5.20 -16.92
CA GLY A 100 -28.75 4.29 -17.10
C GLY A 100 -27.58 4.96 -17.83
N MET A 101 -26.93 4.24 -18.75
CA MET A 101 -25.79 4.78 -19.52
C MET A 101 -26.21 5.70 -20.67
N THR A 102 -27.48 5.77 -21.00
CA THR A 102 -27.98 6.64 -22.08
C THR A 102 -27.96 8.11 -21.68
N ALA A 103 -27.67 8.99 -22.63
CA ALA A 103 -27.69 10.43 -22.40
C ALA A 103 -29.11 10.91 -22.11
N PHE A 104 -29.26 11.73 -21.08
CA PHE A 104 -30.52 12.39 -20.73
C PHE A 104 -31.05 13.25 -21.89
N GLN A 105 -32.29 12.99 -22.31
CA GLN A 105 -33.01 13.76 -23.31
C GLN A 105 -33.99 14.74 -22.65
N PRO A 106 -34.55 15.71 -23.39
CA PRO A 106 -35.55 16.63 -22.84
C PRO A 106 -36.77 15.92 -22.21
N ASP A 107 -37.15 14.76 -22.72
CA ASP A 107 -38.27 13.96 -22.20
C ASP A 107 -37.94 13.29 -20.84
N ASP A 108 -36.65 13.16 -20.49
CA ASP A 108 -36.19 12.57 -19.22
C ASP A 108 -36.20 13.56 -18.05
N ALA A 109 -36.82 14.73 -18.19
CA ALA A 109 -36.85 15.76 -17.16
C ALA A 109 -37.41 15.27 -15.83
N GLY A 110 -38.35 14.32 -15.85
CA GLY A 110 -38.91 13.68 -14.65
C GLY A 110 -37.96 12.70 -13.94
N LYS A 111 -36.78 12.42 -14.52
CA LYS A 111 -35.73 11.53 -13.99
C LYS A 111 -34.43 12.28 -13.69
N PHE A 112 -34.37 13.59 -13.94
CA PHE A 112 -33.18 14.42 -13.78
C PHE A 112 -33.31 15.37 -12.58
N PHE A 113 -32.51 15.15 -11.53
CA PHE A 113 -32.55 15.91 -10.27
C PHE A 113 -31.16 16.27 -9.75
N GLY A 114 -31.08 17.24 -8.84
CA GLY A 114 -29.84 17.67 -8.17
C GLY A 114 -29.04 18.74 -8.91
N ARG A 115 -29.62 19.38 -9.93
CA ARG A 115 -28.99 20.48 -10.70
C ARG A 115 -29.94 21.65 -10.95
N GLU A 116 -31.01 21.75 -10.18
CA GLU A 116 -32.09 22.71 -10.36
C GLU A 116 -31.59 24.15 -10.23
N GLU A 117 -30.74 24.44 -9.23
CA GLU A 117 -30.15 25.76 -9.02
C GLU A 117 -29.28 26.22 -10.21
N LEU A 118 -28.53 25.28 -10.80
CA LEU A 118 -27.68 25.55 -11.96
C LEU A 118 -28.53 25.81 -13.23
N VAL A 119 -29.61 25.05 -13.42
CA VAL A 119 -30.55 25.27 -14.53
C VAL A 119 -31.22 26.64 -14.38
N GLU A 120 -31.61 27.04 -13.16
CA GLU A 120 -32.16 28.38 -12.90
C GLU A 120 -31.16 29.51 -13.13
N ASP A 121 -29.88 29.36 -12.74
CA ASP A 121 -28.83 30.36 -13.04
C ASP A 121 -28.65 30.54 -14.56
N ILE A 122 -28.59 29.43 -15.31
CA ILE A 122 -28.51 29.46 -16.78
C ILE A 122 -29.74 30.17 -17.37
N ARG A 123 -30.95 29.86 -16.89
CA ARG A 123 -32.20 30.52 -17.33
C ARG A 123 -32.22 32.00 -16.98
N ALA A 124 -31.73 32.39 -15.81
CA ALA A 124 -31.62 33.79 -15.41
C ALA A 124 -30.71 34.57 -16.36
N ARG A 125 -29.53 34.04 -16.66
CA ARG A 125 -28.57 34.67 -17.59
C ARG A 125 -29.10 34.73 -19.02
N LEU A 126 -29.84 33.70 -19.45
CA LEU A 126 -30.52 33.69 -20.75
C LEU A 126 -31.68 34.68 -20.85
N ARG A 127 -32.18 35.25 -19.76
CA ARG A 127 -33.14 36.38 -19.86
C ARG A 127 -32.43 37.67 -20.28
N GLU A 128 -31.22 37.87 -19.80
CA GLU A 128 -30.43 39.08 -20.02
C GLU A 128 -29.57 39.04 -21.29
N ARG A 129 -29.19 37.83 -21.75
CA ARG A 129 -28.23 37.63 -22.84
C ARG A 129 -28.79 36.79 -23.98
N SER A 130 -28.30 37.03 -25.19
CA SER A 130 -28.64 36.23 -26.39
C SER A 130 -27.74 35.01 -26.58
N PHE A 131 -26.53 35.01 -26.00
CA PHE A 131 -25.56 33.93 -26.11
C PHE A 131 -25.03 33.55 -24.74
N LEU A 132 -24.83 32.25 -24.50
CA LEU A 132 -24.21 31.71 -23.30
C LEU A 132 -23.40 30.46 -23.62
N ALA A 133 -22.23 30.31 -22.99
CA ALA A 133 -21.41 29.12 -23.09
C ALA A 133 -21.30 28.42 -21.73
N VAL A 134 -21.52 27.11 -21.75
CA VAL A 134 -21.45 26.24 -20.58
C VAL A 134 -20.20 25.39 -20.69
N PHE A 135 -19.23 25.62 -19.80
CA PHE A 135 -17.96 24.92 -19.74
C PHE A 135 -17.94 23.88 -18.63
N GLY A 136 -17.20 22.79 -18.81
CA GLY A 136 -16.99 21.79 -17.77
C GLY A 136 -16.22 20.57 -18.25
N ALA A 137 -15.66 19.80 -17.32
CA ALA A 137 -14.94 18.56 -17.62
C ALA A 137 -15.84 17.52 -18.31
N SER A 138 -15.24 16.54 -19.00
CA SER A 138 -16.00 15.41 -19.58
C SER A 138 -16.80 14.70 -18.47
N GLY A 139 -18.07 14.41 -18.74
CA GLY A 139 -18.97 13.77 -17.78
C GLY A 139 -19.42 14.61 -16.57
N ALA A 140 -19.09 15.91 -16.48
CA ALA A 140 -19.58 16.81 -15.40
C ALA A 140 -21.11 17.06 -15.41
N GLY A 141 -21.83 16.50 -16.40
CA GLY A 141 -23.28 16.62 -16.57
C GLY A 141 -23.73 17.75 -17.52
N LYS A 142 -22.82 18.31 -18.34
CA LYS A 142 -23.12 19.42 -19.27
C LYS A 142 -24.33 19.12 -20.17
N SER A 143 -24.26 18.04 -20.94
CA SER A 143 -25.30 17.64 -21.88
C SER A 143 -26.62 17.35 -21.16
N SER A 144 -26.58 16.74 -19.96
CA SER A 144 -27.78 16.50 -19.15
C SER A 144 -28.43 17.80 -18.68
N VAL A 145 -27.65 18.77 -18.21
CA VAL A 145 -28.12 20.11 -17.81
C VAL A 145 -28.74 20.86 -19.00
N LEU A 146 -28.12 20.76 -20.18
CA LEU A 146 -28.60 21.43 -21.39
C LEU A 146 -29.87 20.80 -21.96
N ARG A 147 -29.97 19.46 -21.97
CA ARG A 147 -31.10 18.71 -22.55
C ARG A 147 -32.25 18.53 -21.56
N ALA A 148 -32.06 17.71 -20.52
CA ALA A 148 -33.11 17.37 -19.56
C ALA A 148 -33.40 18.48 -18.54
N GLY A 149 -32.47 19.43 -18.37
CA GLY A 149 -32.70 20.62 -17.55
C GLY A 149 -33.26 21.79 -18.36
N LEU A 150 -32.40 22.45 -19.13
CA LEU A 150 -32.70 23.70 -19.81
C LEU A 150 -33.71 23.54 -20.95
N ALA A 151 -33.46 22.63 -21.90
CA ALA A 151 -34.35 22.45 -23.05
C ALA A 151 -35.74 21.96 -22.61
N ALA A 152 -35.80 21.03 -21.66
CA ALA A 152 -37.05 20.59 -21.06
C ALA A 152 -37.83 21.71 -20.36
N ALA A 153 -37.16 22.61 -19.63
CA ALA A 153 -37.80 23.77 -19.01
C ALA A 153 -38.42 24.71 -20.07
N TRP A 154 -37.75 24.89 -21.21
CA TRP A 154 -38.23 25.70 -22.33
C TRP A 154 -39.44 25.06 -23.05
N ILE A 155 -39.41 23.74 -23.24
CA ILE A 155 -40.53 22.96 -23.78
C ILE A 155 -41.74 23.04 -22.84
N LYS A 156 -41.53 22.98 -21.53
CA LYS A 156 -42.58 23.13 -20.51
C LYS A 156 -43.26 24.51 -20.55
N GLU A 157 -42.53 25.55 -20.97
CA GLU A 157 -43.07 26.90 -21.22
C GLU A 157 -43.78 27.05 -22.58
N LYS A 158 -43.89 25.97 -23.37
CA LYS A 158 -44.43 25.97 -24.74
C LYS A 158 -43.67 26.87 -25.71
N LYS A 159 -42.36 27.03 -25.52
CA LYS A 159 -41.48 27.78 -26.41
C LYS A 159 -40.68 26.84 -27.33
N PRO A 160 -40.36 27.24 -28.56
CA PRO A 160 -39.60 26.40 -29.48
C PRO A 160 -38.16 26.19 -28.99
N VAL A 161 -37.68 24.96 -29.08
CA VAL A 161 -36.31 24.57 -28.70
C VAL A 161 -35.71 23.73 -29.83
N LEU A 162 -34.44 23.97 -30.15
CA LEU A 162 -33.69 23.16 -31.11
C LEU A 162 -32.37 22.72 -30.47
N VAL A 163 -32.20 21.40 -30.29
CA VAL A 163 -30.95 20.82 -29.80
C VAL A 163 -30.14 20.33 -31.00
N VAL A 164 -28.90 20.80 -31.10
CA VAL A 164 -27.99 20.56 -32.22
C VAL A 164 -26.68 19.98 -31.72
N THR A 165 -26.14 18.98 -32.42
CA THR A 165 -24.76 18.51 -32.27
C THR A 165 -24.05 18.72 -33.62
N PRO A 166 -22.91 19.45 -33.69
CA PRO A 166 -22.33 19.92 -34.96
C PRO A 166 -21.92 18.81 -35.96
N GLY A 167 -21.24 17.75 -35.53
CA GLY A 167 -20.75 16.71 -36.45
C GLY A 167 -19.78 17.22 -37.54
N ALA A 168 -19.58 16.41 -38.59
CA ALA A 168 -18.65 16.73 -39.70
C ALA A 168 -19.16 17.84 -40.65
N HIS A 169 -20.49 17.94 -40.81
CA HIS A 169 -21.18 18.96 -41.58
C HIS A 169 -22.22 19.65 -40.67
N PRO A 170 -21.88 20.81 -40.07
CA PRO A 170 -22.73 21.50 -39.11
C PRO A 170 -24.08 21.90 -39.70
N PRO A 171 -25.21 21.49 -39.10
CA PRO A 171 -26.52 21.87 -39.61
C PRO A 171 -26.75 23.37 -39.49
N HIS A 172 -27.57 23.95 -40.37
CA HIS A 172 -27.82 25.39 -40.40
C HIS A 172 -29.17 25.74 -39.74
N PRO A 173 -29.19 26.11 -38.44
CA PRO A 173 -30.42 26.52 -37.78
C PRO A 173 -31.00 27.80 -38.40
N GLN A 174 -32.32 27.81 -38.57
CA GLN A 174 -33.08 28.97 -39.04
C GLN A 174 -33.59 29.78 -37.85
N ALA A 175 -33.71 31.10 -38.03
CA ALA A 175 -34.15 31.99 -36.97
C ALA A 175 -35.68 32.00 -36.91
N GLU A 176 -36.23 31.58 -35.76
CA GLU A 176 -37.63 31.76 -35.40
C GLU A 176 -37.73 32.62 -34.13
N ASN A 177 -38.84 33.32 -33.93
CA ASN A 177 -39.05 34.13 -32.73
C ASN A 177 -39.16 33.22 -31.49
N ASP A 178 -38.49 33.61 -30.40
CA ASP A 178 -38.42 32.88 -29.12
C ASP A 178 -37.78 31.49 -29.15
N LEU A 179 -37.11 31.13 -30.27
CA LEU A 179 -36.35 29.88 -30.41
C LEU A 179 -35.08 29.89 -29.57
N LEU A 180 -34.96 28.91 -28.67
CA LEU A 180 -33.71 28.58 -27.99
C LEU A 180 -32.95 27.50 -28.77
N VAL A 181 -31.73 27.83 -29.23
CA VAL A 181 -30.83 26.85 -29.86
C VAL A 181 -29.80 26.39 -28.83
N VAL A 182 -29.79 25.08 -28.56
CA VAL A 182 -28.85 24.42 -27.67
C VAL A 182 -27.86 23.64 -28.54
N VAL A 183 -26.62 24.14 -28.65
CA VAL A 183 -25.55 23.43 -29.35
C VAL A 183 -24.76 22.61 -28.33
N ASP A 184 -25.04 21.31 -28.27
CA ASP A 184 -24.38 20.38 -27.36
C ASP A 184 -23.17 19.73 -28.04
N GLN A 185 -22.12 19.42 -27.26
CA GLN A 185 -20.83 18.92 -27.75
C GLN A 185 -20.22 19.83 -28.84
N PHE A 186 -20.11 21.13 -28.54
CA PHE A 186 -19.58 22.12 -29.48
C PHE A 186 -18.15 21.83 -29.92
N GLU A 187 -17.37 21.11 -29.11
CA GLU A 187 -16.04 20.63 -29.46
C GLU A 187 -15.99 19.75 -30.73
N GLU A 188 -17.10 19.12 -31.13
CA GLU A 188 -17.19 18.36 -32.37
C GLU A 188 -16.90 19.22 -33.59
N LEU A 189 -17.22 20.53 -33.52
CA LEU A 189 -16.90 21.47 -34.59
C LEU A 189 -15.39 21.55 -34.84
N PHE A 190 -14.56 21.42 -33.80
CA PHE A 190 -13.11 21.50 -33.95
C PHE A 190 -12.47 20.16 -34.30
N THR A 191 -13.16 19.05 -34.04
CA THR A 191 -12.61 17.69 -34.15
C THR A 191 -13.12 16.91 -35.35
N LEU A 192 -14.35 17.16 -35.81
CA LEU A 192 -15.00 16.42 -36.90
C LEU A 192 -15.19 17.24 -38.18
N CYS A 193 -15.32 18.57 -38.09
CA CYS A 193 -15.49 19.42 -39.27
C CYS A 193 -14.12 19.87 -39.82
N GLU A 194 -13.73 19.33 -40.97
CA GLU A 194 -12.43 19.60 -41.60
C GLU A 194 -12.42 20.93 -42.39
N ASP A 195 -13.57 21.37 -42.92
CA ASP A 195 -13.67 22.62 -43.69
C ASP A 195 -13.71 23.84 -42.75
N THR A 196 -12.65 24.65 -42.80
CA THR A 196 -12.52 25.86 -42.00
C THR A 196 -13.54 26.93 -42.37
N ALA A 197 -13.92 27.04 -43.64
CA ALA A 197 -14.93 27.99 -44.09
C ALA A 197 -16.35 27.59 -43.64
N GLU A 198 -16.62 26.28 -43.57
CA GLU A 198 -17.88 25.75 -43.04
C GLU A 198 -18.00 26.01 -41.52
N ARG A 199 -16.90 25.82 -40.78
CA ARG A 199 -16.83 26.15 -39.34
C ARG A 199 -17.06 27.63 -39.06
N ASP A 200 -16.40 28.51 -39.79
CA ASP A 200 -16.57 29.96 -39.65
C ASP A 200 -18.02 30.40 -39.90
N ARG A 201 -18.64 29.85 -40.96
CA ARG A 201 -20.04 30.16 -41.31
C ARG A 201 -21.00 29.71 -40.22
N PHE A 202 -20.79 28.51 -39.66
CA PHE A 202 -21.62 28.00 -38.57
C PHE A 202 -21.51 28.86 -37.31
N ILE A 203 -20.28 29.25 -36.91
CA ILE A 203 -20.02 30.12 -35.75
C ILE A 203 -20.71 31.48 -35.92
N GLN A 204 -20.56 32.12 -37.09
CA GLN A 204 -21.21 33.40 -37.36
C GLN A 204 -22.74 33.28 -37.31
N ARG A 205 -23.29 32.16 -37.78
CA ARG A 205 -24.72 31.91 -37.81
C ARG A 205 -25.30 31.76 -36.41
N ILE A 206 -24.68 30.98 -35.52
CA ILE A 206 -25.19 30.79 -34.16
C ILE A 206 -25.08 32.08 -33.34
N LEU A 207 -24.06 32.91 -33.58
CA LEU A 207 -23.93 34.22 -32.91
C LEU A 207 -24.98 35.24 -33.35
N ALA A 208 -25.58 35.05 -34.55
CA ALA A 208 -26.64 35.91 -35.07
C ALA A 208 -28.05 35.49 -34.62
N LEU A 209 -28.21 34.37 -33.91
CA LEU A 209 -29.50 33.89 -33.42
C LEU A 209 -29.92 34.56 -32.10
N PRO A 210 -31.24 34.66 -31.82
CA PRO A 210 -31.74 35.43 -30.68
C PRO A 210 -31.42 34.82 -29.31
N LYS A 211 -31.43 33.48 -29.18
CA LYS A 211 -31.08 32.76 -27.94
C LYS A 211 -30.30 31.49 -28.25
N VAL A 212 -29.03 31.45 -27.82
CA VAL A 212 -28.13 30.31 -28.03
C VAL A 212 -27.41 29.94 -26.75
N VAL A 213 -27.36 28.64 -26.48
CA VAL A 213 -26.44 28.06 -25.49
C VAL A 213 -25.53 27.06 -26.15
N ILE A 214 -24.23 27.16 -25.92
CA ILE A 214 -23.26 26.16 -26.35
C ILE A 214 -22.71 25.38 -25.15
N GLY A 215 -22.65 24.05 -25.27
CA GLY A 215 -21.97 23.18 -24.31
C GLY A 215 -20.57 22.84 -24.82
N VAL A 216 -19.53 23.22 -24.09
CA VAL A 216 -18.14 23.05 -24.50
C VAL A 216 -17.35 22.34 -23.40
N ARG A 217 -16.48 21.39 -23.76
CA ARG A 217 -15.51 20.87 -22.80
C ARG A 217 -14.45 21.93 -22.44
N ALA A 218 -14.03 21.95 -21.17
CA ALA A 218 -13.11 22.96 -20.65
C ALA A 218 -11.72 22.96 -21.35
N ASP A 219 -11.25 21.81 -21.84
CA ASP A 219 -10.01 21.66 -22.59
C ASP A 219 -10.07 22.27 -24.01
N PHE A 220 -11.27 22.52 -24.55
CA PHE A 220 -11.47 23.17 -25.84
C PHE A 220 -11.60 24.70 -25.74
N TYR A 221 -11.44 25.29 -24.56
CA TYR A 221 -11.50 26.75 -24.36
C TYR A 221 -10.50 27.50 -25.25
N ALA A 222 -9.26 26.97 -25.37
CA ALA A 222 -8.23 27.56 -26.20
C ALA A 222 -8.59 27.58 -27.70
N HIS A 223 -9.45 26.65 -28.16
CA HIS A 223 -9.90 26.60 -29.54
C HIS A 223 -10.98 27.67 -29.79
N CYS A 224 -11.88 27.90 -28.84
CA CYS A 224 -12.81 29.04 -28.90
C CYS A 224 -12.07 30.39 -28.93
N ALA A 225 -10.93 30.51 -28.23
CA ALA A 225 -10.12 31.72 -28.20
C ALA A 225 -9.44 32.07 -29.54
N GLN A 226 -9.40 31.14 -30.50
CA GLN A 226 -8.85 31.38 -31.84
C GLN A 226 -9.81 32.12 -32.75
N TYR A 227 -11.10 32.24 -32.39
CA TYR A 227 -12.14 32.89 -33.18
C TYR A 227 -12.55 34.23 -32.55
N PRO A 228 -12.19 35.38 -33.15
CA PRO A 228 -12.47 36.70 -32.57
C PRO A 228 -13.95 36.94 -32.23
N ALA A 229 -14.87 36.45 -33.08
CA ALA A 229 -16.31 36.59 -32.86
C ALA A 229 -16.79 35.82 -31.61
N LEU A 230 -16.22 34.65 -31.33
CA LEU A 230 -16.53 33.90 -30.11
C LEU A 230 -15.90 34.55 -28.88
N VAL A 231 -14.67 35.08 -28.99
CA VAL A 231 -14.01 35.81 -27.88
C VAL A 231 -14.88 36.99 -27.43
N GLU A 232 -15.39 37.79 -28.36
CA GLU A 232 -16.28 38.91 -28.03
C GLU A 232 -17.60 38.44 -27.39
N ALA A 233 -18.21 37.37 -27.92
CA ALA A 233 -19.44 36.82 -27.37
C ALA A 233 -19.25 36.19 -25.97
N LEU A 234 -18.04 35.70 -25.66
CA LEU A 234 -17.73 34.98 -24.44
C LEU A 234 -17.33 35.87 -23.25
N LYS A 235 -16.91 37.14 -23.45
CA LYS A 235 -16.27 37.97 -22.41
C LYS A 235 -16.99 38.02 -21.05
N ASP A 236 -18.31 37.86 -21.01
CA ASP A 236 -19.09 37.74 -19.76
C ASP A 236 -20.24 36.71 -19.84
N ALA A 237 -20.21 35.80 -20.83
CA ALA A 237 -21.30 34.88 -21.14
C ALA A 237 -20.93 33.41 -20.86
N GLN A 238 -20.27 33.15 -19.73
CA GLN A 238 -19.73 31.83 -19.40
C GLN A 238 -20.30 31.32 -18.08
N VAL A 239 -20.65 30.03 -18.05
CA VAL A 239 -21.03 29.28 -16.85
C VAL A 239 -20.12 28.07 -16.74
N LEU A 240 -19.40 27.95 -15.63
CA LEU A 240 -18.55 26.79 -15.36
C LEU A 240 -19.29 25.78 -14.49
N ILE A 241 -19.44 24.56 -15.00
CA ILE A 241 -20.05 23.45 -14.27
C ILE A 241 -18.95 22.67 -13.53
N GLY A 242 -19.01 22.74 -12.20
CA GLY A 242 -18.18 21.94 -11.30
C GLY A 242 -18.77 20.56 -10.97
N PRO A 243 -18.04 19.72 -10.22
CA PRO A 243 -18.55 18.45 -9.72
C PRO A 243 -19.83 18.64 -8.88
N MET A 244 -20.66 17.61 -8.78
CA MET A 244 -21.86 17.65 -7.95
C MET A 244 -21.48 17.69 -6.47
N THR A 245 -22.18 18.51 -5.68
CA THR A 245 -22.02 18.48 -4.23
C THR A 245 -22.63 17.19 -3.64
N PRO A 246 -22.28 16.78 -2.42
CA PRO A 246 -22.93 15.66 -1.75
C PRO A 246 -24.47 15.82 -1.65
N GLY A 247 -24.95 17.05 -1.48
CA GLY A 247 -26.39 17.36 -1.48
C GLY A 247 -27.04 17.16 -2.85
N ASP A 248 -26.36 17.57 -3.92
CA ASP A 248 -26.80 17.35 -5.29
C ASP A 248 -26.85 15.87 -5.64
N LEU A 249 -25.82 15.10 -5.25
CA LEU A 249 -25.76 13.66 -5.44
C LEU A 249 -26.88 12.93 -4.68
N SER A 250 -27.11 13.30 -3.41
CA SER A 250 -28.20 12.72 -2.63
C SER A 250 -29.57 12.99 -3.26
N ARG A 251 -29.81 14.18 -3.83
CA ARG A 251 -31.05 14.50 -4.57
C ARG A 251 -31.15 13.70 -5.87
N ALA A 252 -30.07 13.62 -6.64
CA ALA A 252 -30.03 12.83 -7.88
C ALA A 252 -30.27 11.32 -7.66
N ILE A 253 -29.89 10.79 -6.48
CA ILE A 253 -30.15 9.40 -6.09
C ILE A 253 -31.59 9.22 -5.61
N THR A 254 -32.09 10.11 -4.75
CA THR A 254 -33.36 9.85 -4.03
C THR A 254 -34.59 10.34 -4.77
N ALA A 255 -34.53 11.51 -5.40
CA ALA A 255 -35.70 12.15 -5.99
C ALA A 255 -36.33 11.39 -7.17
N PRO A 256 -35.56 10.81 -8.13
CA PRO A 256 -36.17 10.02 -9.21
C PRO A 256 -36.94 8.80 -8.69
N ALA A 257 -36.36 8.06 -7.73
CA ALA A 257 -37.01 6.90 -7.13
C ALA A 257 -38.30 7.30 -6.38
N VAL A 258 -38.25 8.35 -5.56
CA VAL A 258 -39.42 8.84 -4.82
C VAL A 258 -40.51 9.32 -5.78
N HIS A 259 -40.14 10.00 -6.86
CA HIS A 259 -41.09 10.47 -7.88
C HIS A 259 -41.80 9.31 -8.58
N ALA A 260 -41.11 8.19 -8.79
CA ALA A 260 -41.67 6.96 -9.36
C ALA A 260 -42.31 6.01 -8.32
N GLY A 261 -42.43 6.41 -7.05
CA GLY A 261 -43.07 5.62 -5.99
C GLY A 261 -42.19 4.56 -5.32
N PHE A 262 -40.87 4.63 -5.49
CA PHE A 262 -39.87 3.74 -4.89
C PHE A 262 -39.14 4.39 -3.70
N MET A 263 -38.75 3.57 -2.73
CA MET A 263 -37.92 3.99 -1.58
C MET A 263 -36.46 3.59 -1.78
N VAL A 264 -35.54 4.49 -1.45
CA VAL A 264 -34.10 4.22 -1.43
C VAL A 264 -33.62 4.13 0.02
N GLU A 265 -32.94 3.05 0.37
CA GLU A 265 -32.38 2.86 1.71
C GLU A 265 -31.32 3.92 2.04
N THR A 266 -31.36 4.50 3.26
CA THR A 266 -30.41 5.53 3.69
C THR A 266 -28.95 5.07 3.61
N ALA A 267 -28.67 3.81 3.95
CA ALA A 267 -27.33 3.22 3.84
C ALA A 267 -26.82 3.18 2.39
N LEU A 268 -27.72 2.92 1.42
CA LEU A 268 -27.40 2.95 0.00
C LEU A 268 -27.08 4.37 -0.49
N VAL A 269 -27.85 5.38 -0.05
CA VAL A 269 -27.61 6.79 -0.39
C VAL A 269 -26.24 7.24 0.14
N SER A 270 -25.93 6.93 1.40
CA SER A 270 -24.63 7.27 2.00
C SER A 270 -23.47 6.59 1.27
N ARG A 271 -23.63 5.30 0.89
CA ARG A 271 -22.61 4.55 0.17
C ARG A 271 -22.35 5.12 -1.23
N LEU A 272 -23.40 5.34 -2.01
CA LEU A 272 -23.32 5.90 -3.36
C LEU A 272 -22.78 7.34 -3.36
N THR A 273 -23.17 8.16 -2.38
CA THR A 273 -22.65 9.52 -2.27
C THR A 273 -21.16 9.52 -1.92
N ALA A 274 -20.72 8.65 -1.00
CA ALA A 274 -19.30 8.53 -0.65
C ALA A 274 -18.44 8.04 -1.82
N GLU A 275 -18.94 7.12 -2.63
CA GLU A 275 -18.24 6.62 -3.82
C GLU A 275 -18.26 7.60 -5.00
N ALA A 276 -19.25 8.50 -5.06
CA ALA A 276 -19.40 9.42 -6.19
C ALA A 276 -18.76 10.81 -5.99
N VAL A 277 -18.41 11.18 -4.76
CA VAL A 277 -17.82 12.49 -4.45
C VAL A 277 -16.38 12.57 -4.96
N GLY A 278 -16.09 13.59 -5.77
CA GLY A 278 -14.74 13.86 -6.29
C GLY A 278 -14.39 13.12 -7.59
N GLU A 279 -15.24 12.19 -8.04
CA GLU A 279 -15.03 11.43 -9.28
C GLU A 279 -15.51 12.22 -10.51
N PRO A 280 -14.63 12.52 -11.49
CA PRO A 280 -15.03 13.16 -12.73
C PRO A 280 -15.86 12.19 -13.58
N GLY A 281 -17.01 12.64 -14.10
CA GLY A 281 -17.83 11.81 -14.98
C GLY A 281 -18.71 10.76 -14.30
N VAL A 282 -19.04 10.97 -13.02
CA VAL A 282 -19.72 9.97 -12.20
C VAL A 282 -21.22 9.80 -12.48
N LEU A 283 -21.87 10.78 -13.12
CA LEU A 283 -23.33 10.77 -13.34
C LEU A 283 -23.85 9.57 -14.15
N PRO A 284 -23.25 9.21 -15.30
CA PRO A 284 -23.62 8.00 -16.05
C PRO A 284 -23.37 6.71 -15.27
N LEU A 285 -22.25 6.62 -14.53
CA LEU A 285 -21.95 5.49 -13.65
C LEU A 285 -23.03 5.33 -12.59
N LEU A 286 -23.37 6.43 -11.93
CA LEU A 286 -24.35 6.49 -10.87
C LEU A 286 -25.74 6.11 -11.38
N SER A 287 -26.16 6.66 -12.53
CA SER A 287 -27.45 6.34 -13.13
C SER A 287 -27.56 4.86 -13.53
N HIS A 288 -26.47 4.28 -14.06
CA HIS A 288 -26.45 2.86 -14.42
C HIS A 288 -26.45 1.95 -13.20
N ALA A 289 -25.62 2.23 -12.19
CA ALA A 289 -25.59 1.44 -10.97
C ALA A 289 -26.94 1.49 -10.22
N LEU A 290 -27.61 2.65 -10.22
CA LEU A 290 -28.97 2.79 -9.68
C LEU A 290 -30.02 2.03 -10.49
N LEU A 291 -29.93 2.03 -11.82
CA LEU A 291 -30.80 1.23 -12.69
C LEU A 291 -30.64 -0.27 -12.42
N GLU A 292 -29.39 -0.75 -12.32
CA GLU A 292 -29.08 -2.15 -12.03
C GLU A 292 -29.50 -2.56 -10.61
N THR A 293 -29.41 -1.63 -9.65
CA THR A 293 -29.94 -1.82 -8.28
C THR A 293 -31.47 -1.85 -8.29
N TRP A 294 -32.12 -1.03 -9.11
CA TRP A 294 -33.58 -1.01 -9.26
C TRP A 294 -34.10 -2.29 -9.90
N ARG A 295 -33.37 -2.85 -10.89
CA ARG A 295 -33.69 -4.16 -11.49
C ARG A 295 -33.62 -5.30 -10.47
N ARG A 296 -32.78 -5.18 -9.44
CA ARG A 296 -32.59 -6.18 -8.36
C ARG A 296 -33.32 -5.80 -7.07
N ARG A 297 -34.26 -4.84 -7.15
CA ARG A 297 -34.99 -4.34 -5.98
C ARG A 297 -35.85 -5.44 -5.36
N ARG A 298 -36.15 -5.29 -4.07
CA ARG A 298 -37.14 -6.14 -3.37
C ARG A 298 -38.40 -5.32 -3.13
N GLY A 299 -39.45 -5.60 -3.90
CA GLY A 299 -40.71 -4.84 -3.85
C GLY A 299 -40.52 -3.39 -4.28
N ASN A 300 -40.99 -2.43 -3.47
CA ASN A 300 -40.85 -0.99 -3.75
C ASN A 300 -39.55 -0.36 -3.20
N ARG A 301 -38.59 -1.16 -2.72
CA ARG A 301 -37.40 -0.66 -2.03
C ARG A 301 -36.10 -1.09 -2.71
N MET A 302 -35.26 -0.11 -3.02
CA MET A 302 -33.86 -0.30 -3.42
C MET A 302 -32.99 -0.40 -2.17
N THR A 303 -32.23 -1.48 -2.05
CA THR A 303 -31.47 -1.82 -0.84
C THR A 303 -29.96 -1.79 -1.08
N LEU A 304 -29.19 -1.58 -0.02
CA LEU A 304 -27.73 -1.67 -0.09
C LEU A 304 -27.28 -3.08 -0.52
N ALA A 305 -27.95 -4.13 -0.04
CA ALA A 305 -27.65 -5.50 -0.45
C ALA A 305 -27.84 -5.71 -1.96
N GLY A 306 -28.91 -5.16 -2.55
CA GLY A 306 -29.14 -5.23 -4.00
C GLY A 306 -28.08 -4.46 -4.80
N TYR A 307 -27.50 -3.40 -4.22
CA TYR A 307 -26.38 -2.66 -4.80
C TYR A 307 -25.05 -3.40 -4.68
N GLU A 308 -24.75 -4.00 -3.53
CA GLU A 308 -23.54 -4.83 -3.34
C GLU A 308 -23.55 -6.06 -4.26
N GLU A 309 -24.73 -6.64 -4.49
CA GLU A 309 -24.93 -7.68 -5.51
C GLU A 309 -24.62 -7.19 -6.93
N THR A 310 -24.56 -5.88 -7.21
CA THR A 310 -24.10 -5.34 -8.50
C THR A 310 -22.58 -5.17 -8.62
N GLY A 311 -21.83 -5.35 -7.52
CA GLY A 311 -20.39 -5.10 -7.46
C GLY A 311 -20.00 -3.64 -7.22
N GLY A 312 -20.97 -2.77 -6.95
CA GLY A 312 -20.76 -1.34 -6.71
C GLY A 312 -20.57 -0.50 -7.98
N LEU A 313 -20.27 0.79 -7.80
CA LEU A 313 -20.36 1.83 -8.83
C LEU A 313 -19.45 1.57 -10.04
N GLN A 314 -18.23 1.08 -9.81
CA GLN A 314 -17.24 0.81 -10.87
C GLN A 314 -17.43 -0.57 -11.51
N HIS A 315 -17.85 -1.60 -10.77
CA HIS A 315 -17.96 -2.96 -11.30
C HIS A 315 -19.31 -3.28 -11.94
N ALA A 316 -20.36 -2.50 -11.70
CA ALA A 316 -21.67 -2.72 -12.32
C ALA A 316 -21.58 -2.73 -13.86
N ILE A 317 -20.89 -1.73 -14.45
CA ILE A 317 -20.68 -1.65 -15.90
C ILE A 317 -19.73 -2.74 -16.39
N ALA A 318 -18.64 -2.99 -15.66
CA ALA A 318 -17.67 -4.03 -15.99
C ALA A 318 -18.37 -5.39 -16.13
N ARG A 319 -19.28 -5.70 -15.20
CA ARG A 319 -20.03 -6.94 -15.20
C ARG A 319 -21.05 -7.00 -16.34
N THR A 320 -21.82 -5.95 -16.59
CA THR A 320 -22.75 -5.92 -17.74
C THR A 320 -22.02 -6.08 -19.07
N ALA A 321 -20.84 -5.48 -19.21
CA ALA A 321 -20.00 -5.63 -20.40
C ALA A 321 -19.42 -7.05 -20.53
N GLU A 322 -18.93 -7.63 -19.43
CA GLU A 322 -18.37 -8.98 -19.42
C GLU A 322 -19.44 -10.05 -19.66
N GLU A 323 -20.64 -9.92 -19.08
CA GLU A 323 -21.78 -10.81 -19.32
C GLU A 323 -22.25 -10.75 -20.79
N ALA A 324 -22.32 -9.55 -21.37
CA ALA A 324 -22.67 -9.38 -22.78
C ALA A 324 -21.61 -9.99 -23.72
N PHE A 325 -20.33 -9.91 -23.36
CA PHE A 325 -19.23 -10.50 -24.12
C PHE A 325 -19.16 -12.02 -23.99
N LEU A 326 -19.27 -12.57 -22.77
CA LEU A 326 -19.20 -14.02 -22.50
C LEU A 326 -20.42 -14.77 -23.05
N ALA A 327 -21.55 -14.09 -23.27
CA ALA A 327 -22.72 -14.67 -23.93
C ALA A 327 -22.54 -14.90 -25.44
N LEU A 328 -21.46 -14.37 -26.04
CA LEU A 328 -21.10 -14.58 -27.45
C LEU A 328 -20.27 -15.86 -27.60
N ASN A 329 -20.40 -16.56 -28.73
CA ASN A 329 -19.53 -17.69 -29.04
C ASN A 329 -18.10 -17.25 -29.43
N ASP A 330 -17.14 -18.17 -29.46
CA ASP A 330 -15.71 -17.86 -29.69
C ASP A 330 -15.46 -17.04 -30.97
N ALA A 331 -16.17 -17.33 -32.07
CA ALA A 331 -16.06 -16.58 -33.31
C ALA A 331 -16.63 -15.16 -33.20
N GLN A 332 -17.75 -15.01 -32.50
CA GLN A 332 -18.40 -13.72 -32.23
C GLN A 332 -17.60 -12.87 -31.22
N GLN A 333 -16.89 -13.48 -30.27
CA GLN A 333 -16.03 -12.77 -29.32
C GLN A 333 -14.86 -12.07 -30.02
N VAL A 334 -14.25 -12.73 -31.02
CA VAL A 334 -13.20 -12.11 -31.85
C VAL A 334 -13.77 -10.92 -32.63
N ILE A 335 -14.96 -11.06 -33.21
CA ILE A 335 -15.65 -9.95 -33.91
C ILE A 335 -15.99 -8.82 -32.93
N ALA A 336 -16.43 -9.14 -31.71
CA ALA A 336 -16.72 -8.15 -30.68
C ALA A 336 -15.49 -7.35 -30.25
N GLN A 337 -14.34 -8.01 -30.10
CA GLN A 337 -13.06 -7.33 -29.86
C GLN A 337 -12.70 -6.36 -31.00
N GLN A 338 -12.88 -6.78 -32.25
CA GLN A 338 -12.62 -5.95 -33.43
C GLN A 338 -13.54 -4.73 -33.50
N VAL A 339 -14.83 -4.92 -33.26
CA VAL A 339 -15.82 -3.85 -33.24
C VAL A 339 -15.47 -2.83 -32.16
N MET A 340 -15.19 -3.26 -30.93
CA MET A 340 -14.86 -2.35 -29.83
C MET A 340 -13.57 -1.56 -30.07
N LEU A 341 -12.54 -2.20 -30.64
CA LEU A 341 -11.28 -1.52 -30.97
C LEU A 341 -11.45 -0.48 -32.09
N ARG A 342 -12.34 -0.70 -33.07
CA ARG A 342 -12.64 0.26 -34.14
C ARG A 342 -13.40 1.50 -33.64
N LEU A 343 -14.14 1.37 -32.54
CA LEU A 343 -14.91 2.44 -31.90
C LEU A 343 -14.11 3.27 -30.87
N ALA A 344 -12.81 3.03 -30.76
CA ALA A 344 -11.90 3.79 -29.90
C ALA A 344 -10.85 4.55 -30.70
N ALA A 345 -10.52 5.76 -30.26
CA ALA A 345 -9.43 6.57 -30.78
C ALA A 345 -8.34 6.72 -29.73
N VAL A 346 -7.11 6.33 -30.09
CA VAL A 346 -5.94 6.41 -29.21
C VAL A 346 -5.49 7.87 -29.08
N GLY A 347 -5.45 8.40 -27.85
CA GLY A 347 -5.00 9.76 -27.56
C GLY A 347 -3.49 9.95 -27.71
N GLN A 348 -3.04 11.12 -28.16
CA GLN A 348 -1.62 11.51 -28.12
C GLN A 348 -1.31 12.20 -26.79
N GLY A 349 -1.06 11.41 -25.74
CA GLY A 349 -0.79 11.95 -24.40
C GLY A 349 -2.03 12.43 -23.64
N THR A 350 -3.23 12.15 -24.17
CA THR A 350 -4.53 12.33 -23.50
C THR A 350 -5.22 10.98 -23.34
N ASP A 351 -6.28 10.92 -22.54
CA ASP A 351 -7.09 9.71 -22.37
C ASP A 351 -7.69 9.22 -23.71
N ASP A 352 -7.87 7.91 -23.86
CA ASP A 352 -8.47 7.29 -25.04
C ASP A 352 -9.92 7.78 -25.20
N THR A 353 -10.29 8.22 -26.41
CA THR A 353 -11.60 8.85 -26.69
C THR A 353 -12.48 7.93 -27.51
N LYS A 354 -13.80 8.10 -27.41
CA LYS A 354 -14.76 7.38 -28.28
C LYS A 354 -14.64 7.84 -29.74
N ARG A 355 -14.90 6.93 -30.68
CA ARG A 355 -14.94 7.19 -32.12
C ARG A 355 -16.27 6.70 -32.69
N ARG A 356 -16.89 7.55 -33.52
CA ARG A 356 -18.03 7.18 -34.37
C ARG A 356 -17.50 6.53 -35.65
N ALA A 357 -17.85 5.26 -35.88
CA ALA A 357 -17.48 4.52 -37.08
C ALA A 357 -18.68 4.38 -38.01
N ARG A 358 -18.46 4.49 -39.32
CA ARG A 358 -19.52 4.28 -40.32
C ARG A 358 -19.86 2.80 -40.40
N ARG A 359 -21.12 2.46 -40.67
CA ARG A 359 -21.55 1.05 -40.80
C ARG A 359 -20.79 0.29 -41.90
N GLN A 360 -20.38 0.98 -42.96
CA GLN A 360 -19.58 0.47 -44.08
C GLN A 360 -18.10 0.17 -43.73
N GLU A 361 -17.64 0.52 -42.52
CA GLU A 361 -16.31 0.15 -42.02
C GLU A 361 -16.29 -1.27 -41.41
N PHE A 362 -17.45 -1.88 -41.22
CA PHE A 362 -17.58 -3.24 -40.70
C PHE A 362 -17.97 -4.19 -41.85
N ASP A 363 -17.47 -5.43 -41.83
CA ASP A 363 -17.83 -6.41 -42.84
C ASP A 363 -19.29 -6.88 -42.64
N ASP A 364 -20.06 -6.97 -43.73
CA ASP A 364 -21.47 -7.44 -43.76
C ASP A 364 -21.58 -8.96 -43.55
N ASN A 365 -21.00 -9.48 -42.47
CA ASN A 365 -21.13 -10.87 -42.07
C ASN A 365 -22.23 -11.04 -40.99
N PRO A 366 -22.92 -12.19 -40.94
CA PRO A 366 -23.98 -12.43 -39.95
C PRO A 366 -23.51 -12.32 -38.48
N GLY A 367 -22.24 -12.60 -38.19
CA GLY A 367 -21.67 -12.51 -36.85
C GLY A 367 -21.55 -11.08 -36.34
N THR A 368 -21.16 -10.13 -37.20
CA THR A 368 -21.08 -8.70 -36.90
C THR A 368 -22.45 -8.14 -36.54
N VAL A 369 -23.50 -8.52 -37.28
CA VAL A 369 -24.88 -8.07 -37.00
C VAL A 369 -25.33 -8.52 -35.61
N VAL A 370 -25.11 -9.79 -35.26
CA VAL A 370 -25.47 -10.34 -33.95
C VAL A 370 -24.70 -9.65 -32.82
N VAL A 371 -23.40 -9.40 -33.00
CA VAL A 371 -22.58 -8.69 -32.01
C VAL A 371 -23.06 -7.25 -31.81
N LEU A 372 -23.33 -6.52 -32.90
CA LEU A 372 -23.83 -5.15 -32.83
C LEU A 372 -25.20 -5.08 -32.14
N GLU A 373 -26.13 -5.96 -32.49
CA GLU A 373 -27.45 -6.03 -31.84
C GLU A 373 -27.33 -6.37 -30.36
N ARG A 374 -26.47 -7.33 -29.99
CA ARG A 374 -26.27 -7.74 -28.59
C ARG A 374 -25.65 -6.64 -27.74
N PHE A 375 -24.63 -5.96 -28.25
CA PHE A 375 -24.01 -4.83 -27.54
C PHE A 375 -24.93 -3.62 -27.47
N ALA A 376 -25.81 -3.43 -28.46
CA ALA A 376 -26.86 -2.41 -28.39
C ALA A 376 -27.94 -2.75 -27.35
N GLN A 377 -28.37 -4.02 -27.26
CA GLN A 377 -29.29 -4.50 -26.23
C GLN A 377 -28.70 -4.34 -24.81
N ALA A 378 -27.41 -4.62 -24.66
CA ALA A 378 -26.67 -4.40 -23.41
C ALA A 378 -26.33 -2.92 -23.14
N ARG A 379 -26.72 -2.00 -24.04
CA ARG A 379 -26.45 -0.55 -23.97
C ARG A 379 -24.96 -0.17 -23.89
N LEU A 380 -24.09 -0.99 -24.49
CA LEU A 380 -22.65 -0.71 -24.58
C LEU A 380 -22.34 0.15 -25.81
N ILE A 381 -23.11 -0.02 -26.88
CA ILE A 381 -23.01 0.76 -28.13
C ILE A 381 -24.36 1.33 -28.54
N MET A 382 -24.34 2.43 -29.29
CA MET A 382 -25.49 3.01 -29.97
C MET A 382 -25.43 2.64 -31.46
N LEU A 383 -26.58 2.23 -32.01
CA LEU A 383 -26.76 2.01 -33.44
C LEU A 383 -27.65 3.12 -34.01
N ASP A 384 -27.11 3.84 -34.98
CA ASP A 384 -27.82 4.83 -35.81
C ASP A 384 -27.97 4.27 -37.24
N GLN A 385 -28.72 4.94 -38.12
CA GLN A 385 -28.95 4.49 -39.51
C GLN A 385 -27.65 4.25 -40.28
N ASP A 386 -26.64 5.09 -40.06
CA ASP A 386 -25.36 5.02 -40.79
C ASP A 386 -24.11 4.82 -39.89
N CYS A 387 -24.25 4.83 -38.56
CA CYS A 387 -23.12 4.90 -37.64
C CYS A 387 -23.25 3.99 -36.42
N VAL A 388 -22.09 3.59 -35.89
CA VAL A 388 -21.94 2.85 -34.64
C VAL A 388 -21.01 3.64 -33.72
N GLU A 389 -21.37 3.76 -32.45
CA GLU A 389 -20.57 4.47 -31.44
C GLU A 389 -20.67 3.79 -30.06
N VAL A 390 -19.63 3.89 -29.24
CA VAL A 390 -19.70 3.50 -27.81
C VAL A 390 -20.55 4.51 -27.05
N VAL A 391 -21.44 4.02 -26.19
CA VAL A 391 -22.40 4.87 -25.44
C VAL A 391 -21.67 5.86 -24.53
N HIS A 392 -20.59 5.46 -23.87
CA HIS A 392 -19.79 6.35 -23.03
C HIS A 392 -18.32 5.94 -22.92
N GLU A 393 -17.40 6.93 -22.88
CA GLU A 393 -15.94 6.73 -22.69
C GLU A 393 -15.56 6.05 -21.37
N VAL A 394 -16.48 6.02 -20.39
CA VAL A 394 -16.24 5.36 -19.10
C VAL A 394 -16.11 3.85 -19.28
N LEU A 395 -16.75 3.27 -20.30
CA LEU A 395 -16.60 1.86 -20.64
C LEU A 395 -15.14 1.48 -20.94
N MET A 396 -14.35 2.41 -21.50
CA MET A 396 -12.94 2.17 -21.83
C MET A 396 -12.04 2.05 -20.59
N ARG A 397 -12.45 2.63 -19.46
CA ARG A 397 -11.71 2.56 -18.19
C ARG A 397 -12.27 1.51 -17.24
N SER A 398 -13.58 1.37 -17.21
CA SER A 398 -14.28 0.51 -16.26
C SER A 398 -14.41 -0.93 -16.73
N TRP A 399 -14.20 -1.25 -18.02
CA TRP A 399 -14.16 -2.63 -18.51
C TRP A 399 -12.70 -3.10 -18.68
N PRO A 400 -12.15 -3.91 -17.76
CA PRO A 400 -10.71 -4.23 -17.75
C PRO A 400 -10.23 -4.92 -19.03
N ARG A 401 -11.05 -5.80 -19.60
CA ARG A 401 -10.74 -6.51 -20.86
C ARG A 401 -10.62 -5.55 -22.04
N PHE A 402 -11.51 -4.56 -22.13
CA PHE A 402 -11.41 -3.55 -23.17
C PHE A 402 -10.21 -2.62 -22.96
N ALA A 403 -9.93 -2.23 -21.72
CA ALA A 403 -8.73 -1.46 -21.39
C ALA A 403 -7.43 -2.21 -21.75
N GLU A 404 -7.39 -3.52 -21.52
CA GLU A 404 -6.27 -4.39 -21.90
C GLU A 404 -6.09 -4.42 -23.42
N TRP A 405 -7.16 -4.65 -24.19
CA TRP A 405 -7.14 -4.56 -25.65
C TRP A 405 -6.65 -3.17 -26.12
N LEU A 406 -7.06 -2.11 -25.42
CA LEU A 406 -6.64 -0.74 -25.69
C LEU A 406 -5.19 -0.42 -25.25
N SER A 407 -4.50 -1.31 -24.56
CA SER A 407 -3.11 -1.12 -24.12
C SER A 407 -2.10 -1.98 -24.91
N ALA A 408 -2.53 -3.14 -25.42
CA ALA A 408 -1.68 -4.16 -26.01
C ALA A 408 -0.91 -3.73 -27.28
N ASP A 409 -1.52 -2.93 -28.18
CA ASP A 409 -0.86 -2.46 -29.40
C ASP A 409 -1.26 -1.03 -29.78
N ARG A 410 -0.65 -0.03 -29.14
CA ARG A 410 -0.94 1.40 -29.40
C ARG A 410 -0.39 1.91 -30.72
N GLU A 411 0.80 1.48 -31.12
CA GLU A 411 1.42 1.93 -32.38
C GLU A 411 0.82 1.24 -33.60
N GLY A 412 0.52 -0.06 -33.54
CA GLY A 412 -0.11 -0.76 -34.64
C GLY A 412 -1.54 -0.28 -34.93
N ARG A 413 -2.29 0.15 -33.91
CA ARG A 413 -3.60 0.80 -34.12
C ARG A 413 -3.52 2.15 -34.85
N ARG A 414 -2.41 2.88 -34.70
CA ARG A 414 -2.18 4.10 -35.51
C ARG A 414 -1.91 3.75 -36.96
N VAL A 415 -1.12 2.71 -37.22
CA VAL A 415 -0.85 2.22 -38.57
C VAL A 415 -2.14 1.71 -39.23
N HIS A 416 -2.97 0.97 -38.49
CA HIS A 416 -4.30 0.54 -38.95
C HIS A 416 -5.19 1.73 -39.30
N ARG A 417 -5.26 2.74 -38.43
CA ARG A 417 -6.06 3.95 -38.68
C ARG A 417 -5.61 4.71 -39.93
N GLN A 418 -4.30 4.86 -40.12
CA GLN A 418 -3.75 5.47 -41.34
C GLN A 418 -4.08 4.63 -42.58
N LEU A 419 -4.14 3.31 -42.45
CA LEU A 419 -4.52 2.41 -43.54
C LEU A 419 -6.00 2.53 -43.90
N THR A 420 -6.91 2.60 -42.92
CA THR A 420 -8.35 2.79 -43.16
C THR A 420 -8.60 4.14 -43.86
N SER A 421 -7.98 5.22 -43.38
CA SER A 421 -8.12 6.55 -43.99
C SER A 421 -7.58 6.61 -45.43
N ALA A 422 -6.42 5.98 -45.70
CA ALA A 422 -5.88 5.90 -47.06
C ALA A 422 -6.74 5.03 -47.98
N THR A 423 -7.42 4.01 -47.44
CA THR A 423 -8.38 3.19 -48.20
C THR A 423 -9.60 4.02 -48.61
N ASP A 424 -10.14 4.84 -47.71
CA ASP A 424 -11.26 5.74 -48.00
C ASP A 424 -10.88 6.82 -49.03
N GLU A 425 -9.67 7.38 -48.93
CA GLU A 425 -9.14 8.35 -49.91
C GLU A 425 -8.98 7.69 -51.29
N TRP A 426 -8.46 6.47 -51.36
CA TRP A 426 -8.30 5.74 -52.62
C TRP A 426 -9.64 5.41 -53.28
N GLU A 427 -10.65 4.99 -52.51
CA GLU A 427 -11.97 4.68 -53.05
C GLU A 427 -12.75 5.94 -53.47
N SER A 428 -12.70 7.01 -52.69
CA SER A 428 -13.35 8.29 -53.04
C SER A 428 -12.77 8.92 -54.30
N HIS A 429 -11.49 8.69 -54.62
CA HIS A 429 -10.83 9.14 -55.86
C HIS A 429 -10.90 8.12 -57.01
N GLY A 430 -11.85 7.17 -56.98
CA GLY A 430 -12.07 6.23 -58.08
C GLY A 430 -10.94 5.22 -58.28
N ARG A 431 -10.22 4.87 -57.20
CA ARG A 431 -9.09 3.92 -57.17
C ARG A 431 -7.85 4.38 -57.95
N ASP A 432 -7.53 5.66 -57.92
CA ASP A 432 -6.33 6.22 -58.54
C ASP A 432 -5.01 5.56 -58.03
N PRO A 433 -4.14 5.05 -58.92
CA PRO A 433 -2.81 4.55 -58.54
C PRO A 433 -1.89 5.58 -57.83
N GLY A 434 -2.22 6.88 -57.91
CA GLY A 434 -1.51 7.97 -57.24
C GLY A 434 -1.62 7.96 -55.72
N THR A 435 -2.73 7.45 -55.16
CA THR A 435 -3.02 7.46 -53.71
C THR A 435 -2.58 6.17 -53.00
N LEU A 436 -2.04 5.19 -53.74
CA LEU A 436 -1.51 3.94 -53.19
C LEU A 436 -0.22 4.18 -52.38
N TYR A 437 -0.04 3.41 -51.31
CA TYR A 437 1.16 3.47 -50.48
C TYR A 437 2.41 3.01 -51.25
N ARG A 438 3.55 3.68 -51.01
CA ARG A 438 4.85 3.38 -51.63
C ARG A 438 5.98 3.47 -50.61
N GLY A 439 7.06 2.72 -50.86
CA GLY A 439 8.27 2.74 -50.03
C GLY A 439 7.98 2.46 -48.55
N ILE A 440 8.54 3.27 -47.65
CA ILE A 440 8.47 3.06 -46.20
C ILE A 440 7.02 2.96 -45.68
N ARG A 441 6.07 3.75 -46.20
CA ARG A 441 4.66 3.68 -45.77
C ARG A 441 4.01 2.35 -46.13
N LEU A 442 4.35 1.78 -47.30
CA LEU A 442 3.87 0.46 -47.72
C LEU A 442 4.53 -0.66 -46.90
N THR A 443 5.83 -0.54 -46.61
CA THR A 443 6.55 -1.52 -45.78
C THR A 443 5.97 -1.62 -44.37
N VAL A 444 5.78 -0.47 -43.70
CA VAL A 444 5.19 -0.42 -42.36
C VAL A 444 3.76 -0.96 -42.34
N ALA A 445 2.93 -0.58 -43.32
CA ALA A 445 1.55 -1.09 -43.41
C ALA A 445 1.49 -2.59 -43.74
N ARG A 446 2.43 -3.11 -44.55
CA ARG A 446 2.53 -4.52 -44.92
C ARG A 446 2.99 -5.39 -43.76
N ASP A 447 4.01 -4.96 -43.02
CA ASP A 447 4.54 -5.71 -41.88
C ASP A 447 3.47 -5.81 -40.78
N TRP A 448 2.77 -4.70 -40.51
CA TRP A 448 1.64 -4.70 -39.59
C TRP A 448 0.50 -5.63 -40.06
N ALA A 449 0.09 -5.53 -41.33
CA ALA A 449 -0.95 -6.35 -41.92
C ALA A 449 -0.65 -7.86 -41.89
N ASN A 450 0.61 -8.25 -42.07
CA ASN A 450 1.04 -9.65 -42.02
C ASN A 450 0.92 -10.24 -40.61
N SER A 451 1.16 -9.43 -39.58
CA SER A 451 1.00 -9.85 -38.17
C SER A 451 -0.45 -9.83 -37.66
N HIS A 452 -1.37 -9.18 -38.38
CA HIS A 452 -2.75 -8.92 -37.91
C HIS A 452 -3.82 -9.13 -39.01
N GLN A 453 -3.71 -10.21 -39.79
CA GLN A 453 -4.57 -10.49 -40.96
C GLN A 453 -6.07 -10.56 -40.63
N ASP A 454 -6.41 -10.92 -39.39
CA ASP A 454 -7.80 -11.09 -38.93
C ASP A 454 -8.48 -9.74 -38.60
N LEU A 455 -7.72 -8.66 -38.39
CA LEU A 455 -8.24 -7.33 -38.01
C LEU A 455 -8.58 -6.44 -39.21
N LEU A 456 -8.11 -6.81 -40.40
CA LEU A 456 -8.26 -6.06 -41.66
C LEU A 456 -9.60 -6.36 -42.34
N SER A 457 -10.33 -5.30 -42.71
CA SER A 457 -11.57 -5.44 -43.50
C SER A 457 -11.26 -5.88 -44.94
N ALA A 458 -12.29 -6.36 -45.65
CA ALA A 458 -12.15 -6.72 -47.07
C ALA A 458 -11.65 -5.55 -47.94
N ARG A 459 -12.03 -4.32 -47.59
CA ARG A 459 -11.64 -3.08 -48.28
C ARG A 459 -10.16 -2.75 -48.07
N GLU A 460 -9.68 -2.85 -46.84
CA GLU A 460 -8.27 -2.59 -46.47
C GLU A 460 -7.33 -3.62 -47.13
N LYS A 461 -7.76 -4.89 -47.20
CA LYS A 461 -7.02 -5.95 -47.91
C LYS A 461 -6.90 -5.65 -49.41
N ALA A 462 -7.94 -5.11 -50.04
CA ALA A 462 -7.92 -4.73 -51.45
C ALA A 462 -6.95 -3.57 -51.74
N PHE A 463 -6.91 -2.56 -50.86
CA PHE A 463 -5.97 -1.42 -50.98
C PHE A 463 -4.50 -1.84 -50.84
N LEU A 464 -4.17 -2.69 -49.86
CA LEU A 464 -2.81 -3.22 -49.69
C LEU A 464 -2.38 -4.09 -50.87
N HIS A 465 -3.28 -4.92 -51.39
CA HIS A 465 -3.01 -5.73 -52.58
C HIS A 465 -2.72 -4.84 -53.81
N ALA A 466 -3.50 -3.77 -54.02
CA ALA A 466 -3.24 -2.80 -55.09
C ALA A 466 -1.89 -2.07 -54.91
N SER A 467 -1.53 -1.69 -53.69
CA SER A 467 -0.25 -1.03 -53.40
C SER A 467 0.96 -1.96 -53.62
N ASN A 468 0.86 -3.24 -53.22
CA ASN A 468 1.91 -4.25 -53.42
C ASN A 468 2.14 -4.59 -54.90
N THR A 469 1.07 -4.63 -55.69
CA THR A 469 1.15 -4.89 -57.14
C THR A 469 1.73 -3.70 -57.91
N ALA A 470 1.53 -2.47 -57.44
CA ALA A 470 2.15 -1.28 -58.01
C ALA A 470 3.68 -1.24 -57.79
N GLU A 471 4.17 -1.55 -56.58
CA GLU A 471 5.61 -1.57 -56.25
C GLU A 471 6.37 -2.63 -57.08
N THR A 472 5.79 -3.83 -57.22
CA THR A 472 6.41 -4.92 -57.99
C THR A 472 6.51 -4.63 -59.50
N MET A 473 5.63 -3.79 -60.04
CA MET A 473 5.69 -3.31 -61.43
C MET A 473 6.78 -2.25 -61.65
N GLU A 474 7.08 -1.44 -60.63
CA GLU A 474 8.10 -0.38 -60.67
C GLU A 474 9.53 -0.94 -60.61
N TYR A 475 9.76 -1.96 -59.78
CA TYR A 475 11.03 -2.71 -59.72
C TYR A 475 11.42 -3.42 -61.03
N ARG A 476 10.44 -3.77 -61.89
CA ARG A 476 10.72 -4.42 -63.19
C ARG A 476 11.24 -3.43 -64.24
N ARG A 477 10.98 -2.13 -64.10
CA ARG A 477 11.38 -1.09 -65.06
C ARG A 477 12.82 -0.60 -64.88
N THR A 478 13.41 -0.79 -63.70
CA THR A 478 14.75 -0.27 -63.34
C THR A 478 15.92 -1.17 -63.78
N ARG A 479 15.67 -2.38 -64.30
CA ARG A 479 16.71 -3.41 -64.52
C ARG A 479 17.39 -3.42 -65.90
N SER A 480 16.97 -2.61 -66.88
CA SER A 480 17.39 -2.74 -68.30
C SER A 480 18.48 -1.78 -68.81
N ARG A 481 19.29 -1.14 -67.95
CA ARG A 481 20.39 -0.26 -68.40
C ARG A 481 21.76 -0.71 -67.90
N ALA A 482 22.20 -1.84 -68.42
CA ALA A 482 23.59 -2.30 -68.37
C ALA A 482 24.50 -1.40 -69.24
N ARG A 483 24.87 -0.23 -68.71
CA ARG A 483 25.96 0.66 -69.17
C ARG A 483 26.32 1.54 -67.98
N ARG A 484 27.50 1.56 -67.39
CA ARG A 484 28.82 1.20 -67.90
C ARG A 484 29.68 0.82 -66.70
N LEU A 485 30.25 -0.36 -66.82
CA LEU A 485 31.35 -1.05 -66.14
C LEU A 485 32.48 -0.23 -65.45
N LYS A 486 32.47 1.11 -65.41
CA LYS A 486 33.46 1.94 -64.69
C LYS A 486 33.03 2.34 -63.27
N GLN A 487 31.77 2.14 -62.89
CA GLN A 487 31.28 2.38 -61.53
C GLN A 487 31.43 1.18 -60.57
N LEU A 488 31.78 0.00 -61.10
CA LEU A 488 31.83 -1.26 -60.34
C LEU A 488 32.94 -1.31 -59.28
N VAL A 489 34.05 -0.58 -59.48
CA VAL A 489 35.16 -0.57 -58.50
C VAL A 489 34.84 0.34 -57.31
N ALA A 490 34.15 1.47 -57.53
CA ALA A 490 33.71 2.36 -56.46
C ALA A 490 32.52 1.76 -55.66
N LEU A 491 31.61 1.06 -56.35
CA LEU A 491 30.49 0.37 -55.71
C LEU A 491 30.97 -0.77 -54.81
N LEU A 492 32.06 -1.48 -55.16
CA LEU A 492 32.62 -2.56 -54.34
C LEU A 492 33.19 -2.02 -53.01
N VAL A 493 33.83 -0.84 -53.03
CA VAL A 493 34.33 -0.18 -51.81
C VAL A 493 33.18 0.32 -50.94
N VAL A 494 32.11 0.86 -51.54
CA VAL A 494 30.90 1.27 -50.82
C VAL A 494 30.13 0.07 -50.28
N LEU A 495 30.03 -1.04 -51.01
CA LEU A 495 29.40 -2.28 -50.54
C LEU A 495 30.19 -2.94 -49.40
N VAL A 496 31.52 -2.91 -49.44
CA VAL A 496 32.35 -3.38 -48.31
C VAL A 496 32.19 -2.44 -47.11
N LEU A 497 32.13 -1.12 -47.31
CA LEU A 497 31.85 -0.17 -46.22
C LEU A 497 30.43 -0.29 -45.65
N VAL A 498 29.43 -0.61 -46.48
CA VAL A 498 28.05 -0.87 -46.04
C VAL A 498 27.91 -2.24 -45.38
N ALA A 499 28.65 -3.25 -45.84
CA ALA A 499 28.69 -4.56 -45.20
C ALA A 499 29.44 -4.51 -43.86
N VAL A 500 30.60 -3.84 -43.79
CA VAL A 500 31.33 -3.60 -42.54
C VAL A 500 30.50 -2.70 -41.61
N GLY A 501 29.90 -1.63 -42.15
CA GLY A 501 28.97 -0.76 -41.44
C GLY A 501 27.76 -1.52 -40.88
N GLY A 502 27.17 -2.41 -41.67
CA GLY A 502 26.05 -3.27 -41.29
C GLY A 502 26.42 -4.31 -40.23
N VAL A 503 27.62 -4.88 -40.30
CA VAL A 503 28.14 -5.78 -39.26
C VAL A 503 28.42 -5.00 -37.98
N THR A 504 28.99 -3.79 -38.06
CA THR A 504 29.20 -2.95 -36.87
C THR A 504 27.89 -2.49 -36.24
N THR A 505 26.87 -2.11 -37.03
CA THR A 505 25.57 -1.72 -36.47
C THR A 505 24.80 -2.92 -35.93
N ALA A 506 24.91 -4.10 -36.53
CA ALA A 506 24.35 -5.33 -35.99
C ALA A 506 24.98 -5.71 -34.64
N VAL A 507 26.32 -5.67 -34.54
CA VAL A 507 27.04 -5.94 -33.28
C VAL A 507 26.74 -4.86 -32.23
N MET A 508 26.68 -3.58 -32.60
CA MET A 508 26.30 -2.52 -31.66
C MET A 508 24.83 -2.61 -31.23
N ASN A 509 23.93 -3.08 -32.10
CA ASN A 509 22.53 -3.31 -31.75
C ASN A 509 22.37 -4.53 -30.86
N GLU A 510 23.13 -5.60 -31.09
CA GLU A 510 23.15 -6.78 -30.21
C GLU A 510 23.73 -6.42 -28.84
N GLN A 511 24.82 -5.63 -28.79
CA GLN A 511 25.38 -5.11 -27.54
C GLN A 511 24.38 -4.22 -26.79
N LYS A 512 23.71 -3.28 -27.48
CA LYS A 512 22.66 -2.44 -26.87
C LYS A 512 21.46 -3.25 -26.40
N ALA A 513 21.05 -4.27 -27.15
CA ALA A 513 19.96 -5.15 -26.76
C ALA A 513 20.33 -5.98 -25.53
N ALA A 514 21.56 -6.50 -25.46
CA ALA A 514 22.07 -7.22 -24.29
C ALA A 514 22.17 -6.30 -23.06
N GLU A 515 22.66 -5.06 -23.23
CA GLU A 515 22.69 -4.06 -22.16
C GLU A 515 21.27 -3.72 -21.66
N GLN A 516 20.33 -3.46 -22.56
CA GLN A 516 18.94 -3.18 -22.20
C GLN A 516 18.26 -4.37 -21.50
N HIS A 517 18.55 -5.59 -21.97
CA HIS A 517 18.04 -6.81 -21.35
C HIS A 517 18.59 -6.99 -19.94
N GLN A 518 19.90 -6.81 -19.74
CA GLN A 518 20.53 -6.85 -18.41
C GLN A 518 19.96 -5.78 -17.49
N LEU A 519 19.77 -4.55 -17.97
CA LEU A 519 19.16 -3.47 -17.19
C LEU A 519 17.71 -3.79 -16.79
N ALA A 520 16.93 -4.43 -17.68
CA ALA A 520 15.57 -4.87 -17.36
C ALA A 520 15.54 -5.95 -16.27
N ILE A 521 16.46 -6.93 -16.34
CA ILE A 521 16.61 -7.97 -15.30
C ILE A 521 17.02 -7.34 -13.97
N VAL A 522 18.00 -6.43 -13.96
CA VAL A 522 18.47 -5.75 -12.75
C VAL A 522 17.32 -4.93 -12.11
N ARG A 523 16.55 -4.18 -12.90
CA ARG A 523 15.40 -3.42 -12.39
C ARG A 523 14.32 -4.33 -11.79
N LYS A 524 14.03 -5.45 -12.43
CA LYS A 524 13.11 -6.45 -11.87
C LYS A 524 13.64 -7.01 -10.55
N ALA A 525 14.92 -7.41 -10.50
CA ALA A 525 15.55 -7.93 -9.30
C ALA A 525 15.54 -6.91 -8.14
N VAL A 526 15.72 -5.61 -8.43
CA VAL A 526 15.59 -4.53 -7.44
C VAL A 526 14.17 -4.46 -6.87
N ASN A 527 13.14 -4.57 -7.72
CA ASN A 527 11.75 -4.59 -7.26
C ASN A 527 11.45 -5.83 -6.41
N ASP A 528 11.93 -7.00 -6.83
CA ASP A 528 11.81 -8.25 -6.06
C ASP A 528 12.52 -8.14 -4.70
N ALA A 529 13.72 -7.54 -4.66
CA ALA A 529 14.45 -7.27 -3.42
C ALA A 529 13.68 -6.34 -2.47
N ASN A 530 13.08 -5.27 -3.01
CA ASN A 530 12.26 -4.35 -2.22
C ASN A 530 11.00 -5.02 -1.66
N ALA A 531 10.34 -5.89 -2.44
CA ALA A 531 9.21 -6.69 -1.98
C ALA A 531 9.60 -7.69 -0.88
N MET A 532 10.82 -8.24 -0.94
CA MET A 532 11.34 -9.19 0.04
C MET A 532 11.93 -8.55 1.29
N ARG A 533 12.04 -7.22 1.36
CA ARG A 533 12.73 -6.52 2.44
C ARG A 533 12.19 -6.88 3.83
N THR A 534 10.88 -7.11 3.97
CA THR A 534 10.24 -7.49 5.25
C THR A 534 10.21 -9.01 5.44
N ALA A 535 9.87 -9.77 4.39
CA ALA A 535 9.72 -11.22 4.47
C ALA A 535 11.06 -11.95 4.61
N ASN A 536 12.07 -11.56 3.82
CA ASN A 536 13.42 -12.13 3.82
C ASN A 536 14.50 -11.05 3.62
N PRO A 537 14.84 -10.29 4.69
CA PRO A 537 15.82 -9.19 4.61
C PRO A 537 17.21 -9.65 4.17
N ALA A 538 17.61 -10.88 4.51
CA ALA A 538 18.93 -11.42 4.18
C ALA A 538 19.09 -11.65 2.66
N LEU A 539 18.08 -12.28 2.03
CA LEU A 539 18.07 -12.49 0.59
C LEU A 539 17.89 -11.17 -0.17
N ALA A 540 16.99 -10.29 0.29
CA ALA A 540 16.80 -8.96 -0.27
C ALA A 540 18.12 -8.17 -0.36
N ARG A 541 18.95 -8.21 0.70
CA ARG A 541 20.28 -7.58 0.69
C ARG A 541 21.20 -8.15 -0.39
N GLN A 542 21.18 -9.47 -0.59
CA GLN A 542 22.01 -10.11 -1.59
C GLN A 542 21.54 -9.82 -3.01
N ILE A 543 20.23 -9.83 -3.25
CA ILE A 543 19.66 -9.45 -4.55
C ILE A 543 20.01 -8.00 -4.85
N ALA A 544 19.82 -7.08 -3.89
CA ALA A 544 20.15 -5.67 -4.09
C ALA A 544 21.66 -5.44 -4.33
N LEU A 545 22.53 -6.16 -3.62
CA LEU A 545 23.97 -6.09 -3.82
C LEU A 545 24.38 -6.67 -5.18
N ALA A 546 23.81 -7.80 -5.57
CA ALA A 546 24.05 -8.42 -6.87
C ALA A 546 23.60 -7.50 -8.01
N ALA A 547 22.38 -6.95 -7.89
CA ALA A 547 21.83 -5.96 -8.81
C ALA A 547 22.77 -4.75 -8.98
N TYR A 548 23.25 -4.18 -7.87
CA TYR A 548 24.18 -3.05 -7.90
C TYR A 548 25.52 -3.38 -8.58
N ARG A 549 26.07 -4.58 -8.33
CA ARG A 549 27.33 -5.02 -8.96
C ARG A 549 27.17 -5.34 -10.45
N LEU A 550 26.02 -5.88 -10.85
CA LEU A 550 25.70 -6.16 -12.24
C LEU A 550 25.46 -4.87 -13.04
N ALA A 551 24.73 -3.92 -12.48
CA ALA A 551 24.55 -2.60 -13.06
C ALA A 551 24.33 -1.54 -11.94
N PRO A 552 25.25 -0.58 -11.74
CA PRO A 552 25.16 0.42 -10.68
C PRO A 552 24.19 1.57 -11.06
N ILE A 553 22.96 1.23 -11.39
CA ILE A 553 21.88 2.19 -11.68
C ILE A 553 21.35 2.83 -10.39
N PRO A 554 20.78 4.04 -10.43
CA PRO A 554 20.22 4.73 -9.26
C PRO A 554 19.25 3.85 -8.46
N GLU A 555 18.37 3.10 -9.12
CA GLU A 555 17.38 2.23 -8.48
C GLU A 555 18.06 1.11 -7.67
N ALA A 556 19.15 0.53 -8.17
CA ALA A 556 19.90 -0.52 -7.48
C ALA A 556 20.70 0.03 -6.29
N ARG A 557 21.27 1.23 -6.44
CA ARG A 557 21.95 1.96 -5.34
C ARG A 557 20.97 2.28 -4.21
N ASP A 558 19.82 2.88 -4.55
CA ASP A 558 18.77 3.29 -3.62
C ASP A 558 18.26 2.08 -2.82
N ALA A 559 18.01 0.96 -3.51
CA ALA A 559 17.58 -0.28 -2.88
C ALA A 559 18.66 -0.87 -1.96
N LEU A 560 19.93 -0.92 -2.38
CA LEU A 560 21.02 -1.43 -1.54
C LEU A 560 21.16 -0.64 -0.24
N ILE A 561 21.20 0.69 -0.32
CA ILE A 561 21.29 1.56 0.87
C ILE A 561 20.03 1.40 1.75
N SER A 562 18.85 1.36 1.12
CA SER A 562 17.58 1.28 1.86
C SER A 562 17.39 -0.06 2.59
N ILE A 563 17.76 -1.17 1.95
CA ILE A 563 17.62 -2.52 2.50
C ILE A 563 18.69 -2.78 3.57
N THR A 564 19.92 -2.28 3.40
CA THR A 564 20.99 -2.45 4.41
C THR A 564 20.76 -1.67 5.70
N ALA A 565 19.89 -0.65 5.66
CA ALA A 565 19.43 0.06 6.86
C ALA A 565 18.34 -0.70 7.65
N SER A 566 17.81 -1.81 7.14
CA SER A 566 16.81 -2.64 7.87
C SER A 566 17.47 -3.64 8.84
N PRO A 567 16.78 -4.05 9.92
CA PRO A 567 17.31 -5.00 10.90
C PRO A 567 17.76 -6.33 10.28
N ASN A 568 18.87 -6.88 10.76
CA ASN A 568 19.38 -8.17 10.30
C ASN A 568 18.58 -9.32 10.94
N ALA A 569 17.76 -10.01 10.14
CA ALA A 569 17.26 -11.34 10.46
C ALA A 569 17.82 -12.32 9.44
N THR A 570 18.58 -13.31 9.90
CA THR A 570 19.07 -14.41 9.05
C THR A 570 18.03 -15.52 9.07
N ARG A 571 17.40 -15.79 7.93
CA ARG A 571 16.55 -16.97 7.76
C ARG A 571 17.44 -18.20 7.67
N VAL A 572 17.10 -19.21 8.44
CA VAL A 572 17.72 -20.54 8.40
C VAL A 572 16.68 -21.48 7.78
N ALA A 573 16.92 -21.87 6.53
CA ALA A 573 16.01 -22.73 5.76
C ALA A 573 16.45 -24.20 5.86
N GLY A 574 15.55 -25.09 6.29
CA GLY A 574 15.84 -26.53 6.36
C GLY A 574 14.70 -27.43 6.83
N SER A 575 13.66 -26.88 7.48
CA SER A 575 12.46 -27.63 7.85
C SER A 575 11.37 -27.53 6.79
N ALA A 576 10.64 -28.61 6.54
CA ALA A 576 9.60 -28.68 5.51
C ALA A 576 8.21 -28.26 6.03
N GLY A 577 8.05 -28.12 7.34
CA GLY A 577 6.78 -27.74 7.98
C GLY A 577 6.94 -26.67 9.07
N PRO A 578 5.82 -26.21 9.65
CA PRO A 578 5.78 -25.24 10.75
C PRO A 578 6.71 -25.60 11.91
N ILE A 579 7.34 -24.59 12.54
CA ILE A 579 8.26 -24.78 13.67
C ILE A 579 7.50 -24.62 14.98
N ARG A 580 7.44 -25.68 15.80
CA ARG A 580 6.73 -25.69 17.09
C ARG A 580 7.62 -25.35 18.27
N SER A 581 8.92 -25.62 18.18
CA SER A 581 9.86 -25.40 19.27
C SER A 581 11.27 -25.13 18.75
N VAL A 582 11.98 -24.23 19.43
CA VAL A 582 13.39 -23.91 19.20
C VAL A 582 14.12 -23.92 20.54
N ALA A 583 15.32 -24.50 20.60
CA ALA A 583 16.12 -24.53 21.82
C ALA A 583 17.62 -24.43 21.49
N PHE A 584 18.35 -23.58 22.22
CA PHE A 584 19.80 -23.57 22.18
C PHE A 584 20.39 -24.56 23.18
N SER A 585 21.53 -25.15 22.83
CA SER A 585 22.36 -25.85 23.81
C SER A 585 22.83 -24.87 24.89
N PRO A 586 23.03 -25.31 26.15
CA PRO A 586 23.55 -24.46 27.23
C PRO A 586 24.86 -23.72 26.90
N LYS A 587 25.71 -24.27 26.03
CA LYS A 587 26.94 -23.63 25.55
C LYS A 587 26.76 -22.73 24.31
N GLY A 588 25.52 -22.51 23.87
CA GLY A 588 25.19 -21.64 22.74
C GLY A 588 25.69 -22.08 21.36
N ARG A 589 26.27 -23.29 21.22
CA ARG A 589 26.89 -23.80 19.97
C ARG A 589 25.97 -24.58 19.07
N LEU A 590 24.91 -25.18 19.61
CA LEU A 590 23.91 -25.91 18.83
C LEU A 590 22.54 -25.27 19.00
N LEU A 591 21.75 -25.33 17.94
CA LEU A 591 20.33 -24.99 17.93
C LEU A 591 19.55 -26.21 17.45
N ALA A 592 18.52 -26.62 18.18
CA ALA A 592 17.60 -27.68 17.77
C ALA A 592 16.22 -27.09 17.50
N THR A 593 15.55 -27.62 16.48
CA THR A 593 14.21 -27.17 16.08
C THR A 593 13.28 -28.36 15.88
N GLY A 594 12.13 -28.34 16.55
CA GLY A 594 11.06 -29.33 16.36
C GLY A 594 9.97 -28.79 15.43
N SER A 595 9.57 -29.59 14.45
CA SER A 595 8.62 -29.20 13.40
C SER A 595 7.42 -30.13 13.31
N GLU A 596 6.35 -29.62 12.69
CA GLU A 596 5.21 -30.42 12.24
C GLU A 596 5.56 -31.40 11.11
N ASP A 597 6.72 -31.26 10.46
CA ASP A 597 7.26 -32.25 9.52
C ASP A 597 7.75 -33.54 10.20
N LYS A 598 7.55 -33.67 11.52
CA LYS A 598 7.88 -34.81 12.39
C LYS A 598 9.38 -34.99 12.65
N ASN A 599 10.22 -34.10 12.13
CA ASN A 599 11.66 -34.17 12.31
C ASN A 599 12.14 -33.17 13.35
N VAL A 600 13.32 -33.47 13.90
CA VAL A 600 14.11 -32.50 14.64
C VAL A 600 15.33 -32.15 13.80
N VAL A 601 15.58 -30.87 13.57
CA VAL A 601 16.77 -30.43 12.85
C VAL A 601 17.74 -29.81 13.84
N VAL A 602 19.01 -30.20 13.74
CA VAL A 602 20.11 -29.69 14.56
C VAL A 602 21.03 -28.84 13.69
N TRP A 603 21.33 -27.65 14.19
CA TRP A 603 22.10 -26.62 13.52
C TRP A 603 23.33 -26.23 14.34
N ASP A 604 24.38 -25.80 13.64
CA ASP A 604 25.42 -24.99 14.23
C ASP A 604 24.82 -23.61 14.51
N ALA A 605 24.89 -23.18 15.77
CA ALA A 605 24.36 -21.92 16.23
C ALA A 605 25.35 -20.75 16.04
N ASP A 606 26.48 -20.96 15.35
CA ASP A 606 27.31 -19.85 14.88
C ASP A 606 26.47 -18.91 14.00
N PHE A 607 26.16 -17.74 14.54
CA PHE A 607 25.37 -16.72 13.88
C PHE A 607 25.98 -16.29 12.54
N ALA A 608 27.31 -16.28 12.43
CA ALA A 608 28.01 -15.85 11.22
C ALA A 608 27.80 -16.81 10.05
N THR A 609 27.63 -18.11 10.32
CA THR A 609 27.38 -19.14 9.31
C THR A 609 26.50 -20.26 9.89
N PRO A 610 25.18 -20.07 10.05
CA PRO A 610 24.32 -21.13 10.56
C PRO A 610 24.27 -22.25 9.54
N ARG A 611 24.65 -23.46 9.96
CA ARG A 611 24.73 -24.65 9.10
C ARG A 611 23.86 -25.75 9.67
N MET A 612 23.07 -26.38 8.80
CA MET A 612 22.35 -27.60 9.15
C MET A 612 23.38 -28.70 9.36
N ILE A 613 23.41 -29.30 10.55
CA ILE A 613 24.35 -30.36 10.87
C ILE A 613 23.71 -31.72 10.64
N ALA A 614 22.49 -31.91 11.13
CA ALA A 614 21.80 -33.20 11.05
C ALA A 614 20.27 -33.05 11.16
N THR A 615 19.56 -34.02 10.57
CA THR A 615 18.12 -34.20 10.72
C THR A 615 17.87 -35.50 11.47
N LEU A 616 17.18 -35.42 12.61
CA LEU A 616 16.82 -36.55 13.45
C LEU A 616 15.43 -37.04 13.03
N ILE A 617 15.41 -38.24 12.46
CA ILE A 617 14.20 -38.84 11.91
C ILE A 617 13.68 -39.90 12.87
N GLY A 618 12.36 -39.89 13.06
CA GLY A 618 11.63 -41.11 13.41
C GLY A 618 10.37 -40.91 14.22
N HIS A 619 10.05 -39.71 14.71
CA HIS A 619 8.74 -39.46 15.32
C HIS A 619 7.63 -39.70 14.29
N GLU A 620 6.47 -40.16 14.75
CA GLU A 620 5.37 -40.52 13.85
C GLU A 620 4.36 -39.38 13.65
N ASP A 621 4.46 -38.33 14.48
CA ASP A 621 3.61 -37.15 14.46
C ASP A 621 4.42 -35.89 14.88
N VAL A 622 3.76 -34.73 14.88
CA VAL A 622 4.33 -33.40 15.18
C VAL A 622 5.25 -33.39 16.38
N VAL A 623 6.44 -32.82 16.25
CA VAL A 623 7.35 -32.59 17.38
C VAL A 623 6.97 -31.28 18.07
N ASN A 624 6.42 -31.36 19.28
CA ASN A 624 5.91 -30.19 20.02
C ASN A 624 7.01 -29.43 20.78
N ALA A 625 8.00 -30.14 21.33
CA ALA A 625 9.04 -29.52 22.16
C ALA A 625 10.39 -30.20 21.98
N VAL A 626 11.47 -29.42 22.05
CA VAL A 626 12.85 -29.90 22.09
C VAL A 626 13.62 -29.25 23.24
N ALA A 627 14.53 -29.99 23.88
CA ALA A 627 15.34 -29.47 24.97
C ALA A 627 16.70 -30.17 25.05
N PHE A 628 17.76 -29.41 25.35
CA PHE A 628 19.10 -29.95 25.60
C PHE A 628 19.32 -30.22 27.09
N SER A 629 20.09 -31.25 27.40
CA SER A 629 20.66 -31.45 28.74
C SER A 629 21.70 -30.38 29.08
N ALA A 630 21.93 -30.14 30.38
CA ALA A 630 22.88 -29.15 30.89
C ALA A 630 24.31 -29.31 30.31
N ASP A 631 24.73 -30.54 30.01
CA ASP A 631 26.04 -30.86 29.44
C ASP A 631 26.12 -30.70 27.90
N SER A 632 25.01 -30.36 27.24
CA SER A 632 24.84 -30.27 25.77
C SER A 632 25.10 -31.58 25.00
N ARG A 633 25.10 -32.74 25.67
CA ARG A 633 25.38 -34.05 25.04
C ARG A 633 24.13 -34.84 24.70
N THR A 634 23.02 -34.54 25.37
CA THR A 634 21.73 -35.20 25.14
C THR A 634 20.73 -34.17 24.65
N LEU A 635 20.05 -34.47 23.55
CA LEU A 635 18.89 -33.75 23.05
C LEU A 635 17.64 -34.59 23.28
N VAL A 636 16.57 -33.96 23.73
CA VAL A 636 15.28 -34.60 23.96
C VAL A 636 14.24 -33.99 23.04
N SER A 637 13.39 -34.83 22.44
CA SER A 637 12.28 -34.38 21.61
C SER A 637 10.96 -35.01 22.07
N ALA A 638 9.94 -34.20 22.25
CA ALA A 638 8.59 -34.59 22.63
C ALA A 638 7.64 -34.42 21.44
N SER A 639 6.79 -35.40 21.20
CA SER A 639 5.90 -35.42 20.05
C SER A 639 4.44 -35.69 20.45
N ARG A 640 3.55 -35.30 19.54
CA ARG A 640 2.14 -35.67 19.52
C ARG A 640 1.93 -37.18 19.35
N ASP A 641 2.95 -37.94 18.98
CA ASP A 641 2.95 -39.42 18.94
C ASP A 641 2.97 -40.09 20.33
N ASN A 642 2.76 -39.32 21.39
CA ASN A 642 2.76 -39.74 22.81
C ASN A 642 4.13 -40.20 23.33
N THR A 643 5.21 -40.04 22.56
CA THR A 643 6.55 -40.45 22.95
C THR A 643 7.49 -39.27 23.19
N VAL A 644 8.52 -39.53 24.00
CA VAL A 644 9.68 -38.66 24.12
C VAL A 644 10.92 -39.43 23.68
N ARG A 645 11.80 -38.82 22.89
CA ARG A 645 13.00 -39.47 22.38
C ARG A 645 14.26 -38.79 22.87
N LEU A 646 15.22 -39.62 23.27
CA LEU A 646 16.55 -39.21 23.74
C LEU A 646 17.56 -39.44 22.63
N TRP A 647 18.35 -38.42 22.33
CA TRP A 647 19.36 -38.41 21.28
C TRP A 647 20.72 -38.02 21.85
N ASN A 648 21.75 -38.81 21.58
CA ASN A 648 23.12 -38.44 21.83
C ASN A 648 23.59 -37.53 20.70
N VAL A 649 23.92 -36.30 21.05
CA VAL A 649 24.42 -35.25 20.15
C VAL A 649 25.87 -34.86 20.50
N SER A 650 26.59 -35.70 21.25
CA SER A 650 28.02 -35.49 21.54
C SER A 650 28.86 -35.38 20.27
N ASN A 651 28.45 -36.08 19.20
CA ASN A 651 28.89 -35.82 17.84
C ASN A 651 27.69 -35.29 17.03
N PRO A 652 27.54 -33.96 16.88
CA PRO A 652 26.37 -33.36 16.23
C PRO A 652 26.17 -33.80 14.78
N SER A 653 27.24 -34.16 14.07
CA SER A 653 27.20 -34.62 12.67
C SER A 653 26.73 -36.08 12.52
N ASN A 654 26.73 -36.85 13.60
CA ASN A 654 26.21 -38.22 13.62
C ASN A 654 25.43 -38.49 14.92
N PRO A 655 24.26 -37.87 15.07
CA PRO A 655 23.45 -38.02 16.26
C PRO A 655 22.86 -39.43 16.34
N GLN A 656 22.85 -40.01 17.54
CA GLN A 656 22.41 -41.39 17.78
C GLN A 656 21.20 -41.41 18.70
N ARG A 657 20.14 -42.14 18.34
CA ARG A 657 18.99 -42.32 19.23
C ARG A 657 19.37 -43.25 20.38
N LEU A 658 19.25 -42.77 21.62
CA LEU A 658 19.56 -43.53 22.83
C LEU A 658 18.35 -44.34 23.30
N HIS A 659 17.20 -43.70 23.44
CA HIS A 659 16.01 -44.34 23.99
C HIS A 659 14.72 -43.66 23.51
N VAL A 660 13.61 -44.40 23.59
CA VAL A 660 12.24 -43.87 23.47
C VAL A 660 11.57 -44.04 24.83
N LEU A 661 11.09 -42.95 25.42
CA LEU A 661 10.28 -42.95 26.63
C LEU A 661 8.82 -43.08 26.22
N THR A 662 8.16 -44.09 26.77
CA THR A 662 6.77 -44.40 26.47
C THR A 662 5.91 -44.36 27.72
N GLY A 663 4.61 -44.16 27.51
CA GLY A 663 3.58 -44.43 28.51
C GLY A 663 2.61 -43.28 28.70
N HIS A 664 2.90 -42.07 28.21
CA HIS A 664 1.88 -41.03 28.08
C HIS A 664 0.79 -41.53 27.14
N THR A 665 -0.47 -41.18 27.41
CA THR A 665 -1.62 -41.60 26.58
C THR A 665 -2.16 -40.48 25.71
N GLY A 666 -1.53 -39.31 25.76
CA GLY A 666 -1.80 -38.13 24.95
C GLY A 666 -0.49 -37.46 24.54
N GLY A 667 -0.60 -36.51 23.60
CA GLY A 667 0.57 -35.86 23.01
C GLY A 667 1.42 -35.19 24.08
N VAL A 668 2.73 -35.37 24.00
CA VAL A 668 3.66 -34.71 24.91
C VAL A 668 3.88 -33.30 24.39
N THR A 669 3.57 -32.30 25.22
CA THR A 669 3.48 -30.89 24.81
C THR A 669 4.70 -30.08 25.21
N SER A 670 5.35 -30.42 26.33
CA SER A 670 6.42 -29.62 26.91
C SER A 670 7.44 -30.46 27.68
N LEU A 671 8.67 -29.96 27.75
CA LEU A 671 9.86 -30.61 28.32
C LEU A 671 10.62 -29.61 29.18
N ALA A 672 11.11 -30.06 30.34
CA ALA A 672 12.05 -29.27 31.15
C ALA A 672 13.07 -30.17 31.87
N PHE A 673 14.31 -29.70 31.98
CA PHE A 673 15.35 -30.36 32.77
C PHE A 673 15.50 -29.69 34.12
N THR A 674 15.81 -30.47 35.16
CA THR A 674 16.39 -29.94 36.39
C THR A 674 17.80 -29.40 36.12
N LYS A 675 18.26 -28.49 36.98
CA LYS A 675 19.56 -27.82 36.83
C LYS A 675 20.74 -28.79 36.70
N ASP A 676 20.67 -29.91 37.42
CA ASP A 676 21.69 -30.95 37.40
C ASP A 676 21.68 -31.81 36.12
N GLY A 677 20.66 -31.64 35.27
CA GLY A 677 20.45 -32.42 34.04
C GLY A 677 20.07 -33.87 34.26
N ARG A 678 19.85 -34.30 35.53
CA ARG A 678 19.57 -35.71 35.87
C ARG A 678 18.10 -36.03 35.83
N THR A 679 17.21 -35.07 36.00
CA THR A 679 15.77 -35.30 35.95
C THR A 679 15.16 -34.58 34.76
N LEU A 680 14.39 -35.31 33.97
CA LEU A 680 13.56 -34.77 32.89
C LEU A 680 12.09 -34.75 33.33
N VAL A 681 11.44 -33.61 33.14
CA VAL A 681 10.01 -33.42 33.35
C VAL A 681 9.31 -33.39 32.00
N THR A 682 8.26 -34.20 31.85
CA THR A 682 7.46 -34.29 30.62
C THR A 682 5.98 -34.00 30.92
N GLY A 683 5.41 -32.99 30.27
CA GLY A 683 3.99 -32.63 30.38
C GLY A 683 3.20 -33.09 29.16
N SER A 684 1.97 -33.56 29.34
CA SER A 684 1.14 -34.13 28.27
C SER A 684 -0.32 -33.66 28.31
N THR A 685 -0.98 -33.72 27.15
CA THR A 685 -2.43 -33.56 27.03
C THR A 685 -3.22 -34.70 27.70
N ASP A 686 -2.57 -35.78 28.17
CA ASP A 686 -3.23 -36.77 29.03
C ASP A 686 -3.51 -36.27 30.45
N GLY A 687 -3.07 -35.05 30.75
CA GLY A 687 -3.22 -34.40 32.03
C GLY A 687 -2.31 -34.91 33.14
N THR A 688 -1.20 -35.54 32.73
CA THR A 688 -0.13 -35.97 33.63
C THR A 688 1.17 -35.24 33.37
N ILE A 689 1.96 -35.10 34.43
CA ILE A 689 3.37 -34.72 34.37
C ILE A 689 4.19 -35.90 34.88
N ARG A 690 5.24 -36.28 34.16
CA ARG A 690 6.13 -37.39 34.56
C ARG A 690 7.54 -36.91 34.78
N LEU A 691 8.18 -37.47 35.80
CA LEU A 691 9.57 -37.21 36.14
C LEU A 691 10.39 -38.46 35.83
N TRP A 692 11.47 -38.27 35.08
CA TRP A 692 12.34 -39.34 34.59
C TRP A 692 13.78 -39.11 35.07
N ASP A 693 14.38 -40.13 35.67
CA ASP A 693 15.80 -40.19 35.96
C ASP A 693 16.58 -40.50 34.68
N LEU A 694 17.47 -39.57 34.32
CA LEU A 694 18.39 -39.59 33.19
C LEU A 694 19.85 -39.60 33.65
N THR A 695 20.15 -40.00 34.89
CA THR A 695 21.52 -40.23 35.35
C THR A 695 22.28 -41.18 34.40
N ASN A 696 21.57 -42.15 33.81
CA ASN A 696 22.00 -42.89 32.64
C ASN A 696 21.00 -42.70 31.48
N PRO A 697 21.27 -41.81 30.51
CA PRO A 697 20.38 -41.56 29.38
C PRO A 697 20.11 -42.78 28.48
N ALA A 698 20.97 -43.81 28.54
CA ALA A 698 20.77 -45.07 27.83
C ALA A 698 19.81 -46.05 28.56
N SER A 699 19.47 -45.78 29.83
CA SER A 699 18.51 -46.58 30.60
C SER A 699 17.68 -45.69 31.53
N PRO A 700 16.80 -44.86 30.95
CA PRO A 700 15.99 -43.90 31.70
C PRO A 700 14.92 -44.59 32.55
N GLN A 701 14.63 -44.06 33.74
CA GLN A 701 13.63 -44.62 34.66
C GLN A 701 12.58 -43.58 35.04
N ARG A 702 11.30 -43.95 35.04
CA ARG A 702 10.25 -43.06 35.57
C ARG A 702 10.30 -43.10 37.09
N ILE A 703 10.52 -41.95 37.72
CA ILE A 703 10.65 -41.82 39.18
C ILE A 703 9.47 -41.10 39.84
N GLY A 704 8.71 -40.30 39.09
CA GLY A 704 7.56 -39.55 39.62
C GLY A 704 6.43 -39.38 38.61
N LEU A 705 5.21 -39.19 39.13
CA LEU A 705 3.99 -38.95 38.37
C LEU A 705 3.11 -37.96 39.13
N LEU A 706 2.73 -36.86 38.48
CA LEU A 706 1.62 -36.01 38.89
C LEU A 706 0.46 -36.24 37.93
N SER A 707 -0.75 -36.45 38.45
CA SER A 707 -1.97 -36.74 37.69
C SER A 707 -3.12 -35.82 38.09
N GLU A 708 -4.23 -35.89 37.35
CA GLU A 708 -5.46 -35.12 37.61
C GLU A 708 -5.29 -33.60 37.46
N LEU A 709 -4.37 -33.16 36.60
CA LEU A 709 -4.03 -31.74 36.43
C LEU A 709 -4.77 -31.05 35.27
N GLY A 710 -5.62 -31.77 34.53
CA GLY A 710 -6.13 -31.31 33.23
C GLY A 710 -5.03 -31.25 32.16
N GLU A 711 -5.37 -30.99 30.89
CA GLU A 711 -4.38 -30.99 29.80
C GLU A 711 -3.22 -30.03 30.08
N ILE A 712 -1.98 -30.54 30.10
CA ILE A 712 -0.78 -29.74 30.33
C ILE A 712 -0.30 -29.14 29.02
N THR A 713 -0.08 -27.84 28.99
CA THR A 713 0.38 -27.11 27.80
C THR A 713 1.85 -26.71 27.90
N ALA A 714 2.33 -26.35 29.10
CA ALA A 714 3.70 -25.89 29.30
C ALA A 714 4.23 -26.29 30.69
N VAL A 715 5.52 -26.62 30.77
CA VAL A 715 6.24 -26.85 32.04
C VAL A 715 7.59 -26.11 32.03
N ALA A 716 8.04 -25.66 33.19
CA ALA A 716 9.40 -25.12 33.36
C ALA A 716 9.91 -25.42 34.77
N VAL A 717 11.23 -25.54 34.93
CA VAL A 717 11.89 -25.73 36.23
C VAL A 717 12.68 -24.48 36.60
N LYS A 718 12.63 -24.10 37.87
CA LYS A 718 13.33 -22.94 38.39
C LYS A 718 14.86 -23.17 38.34
N PRO A 719 15.69 -22.22 37.86
CA PRO A 719 17.14 -22.47 37.66
C PRO A 719 18.00 -22.65 38.94
N ASP A 720 17.50 -22.22 40.09
CA ASP A 720 18.22 -22.16 41.37
C ASP A 720 17.65 -23.10 42.45
N ALA A 721 16.49 -23.71 42.21
CA ALA A 721 15.82 -24.60 43.14
C ALA A 721 15.04 -25.68 42.39
N ASP A 722 14.79 -26.81 43.04
CA ASP A 722 13.98 -27.91 42.51
C ASP A 722 12.49 -27.58 42.60
N VAL A 723 12.07 -26.53 41.89
CA VAL A 723 10.69 -26.07 41.81
C VAL A 723 10.20 -26.16 40.37
N LEU A 724 9.10 -26.88 40.17
CA LEU A 724 8.41 -27.05 38.89
C LEU A 724 7.22 -26.09 38.80
N VAL A 725 7.07 -25.41 37.67
CA VAL A 725 5.84 -24.73 37.29
C VAL A 725 5.17 -25.46 36.12
N SER A 726 3.86 -25.61 36.19
CA SER A 726 3.03 -26.17 35.12
C SER A 726 1.88 -25.24 34.75
N GLY A 727 1.69 -25.00 33.46
CA GLY A 727 0.51 -24.35 32.89
C GLY A 727 -0.42 -25.36 32.25
N GLY A 728 -1.72 -25.25 32.55
CA GLY A 728 -2.75 -26.11 32.00
C GLY A 728 -3.73 -25.38 31.07
N ARG A 729 -4.47 -26.18 30.29
CA ARG A 729 -5.59 -25.70 29.46
C ARG A 729 -6.80 -25.25 30.29
N ASP A 730 -6.82 -25.64 31.56
CA ASP A 730 -7.75 -25.19 32.59
C ASP A 730 -7.47 -23.76 33.10
N GLY A 731 -6.40 -23.12 32.60
CA GLY A 731 -6.02 -21.75 32.96
C GLY A 731 -5.28 -21.61 34.28
N MET A 732 -4.96 -22.73 34.92
CA MET A 732 -4.26 -22.76 36.18
C MET A 732 -2.75 -22.85 35.95
N VAL A 733 -1.99 -22.03 36.69
CA VAL A 733 -0.54 -22.16 36.79
C VAL A 733 -0.22 -22.71 38.17
N ARG A 734 0.39 -23.90 38.25
CA ARG A 734 0.66 -24.60 39.52
C ARG A 734 2.15 -24.72 39.75
N LEU A 735 2.58 -24.46 40.99
CA LEU A 735 3.96 -24.60 41.43
C LEU A 735 4.09 -25.81 42.36
N TRP A 736 5.15 -26.58 42.18
CA TRP A 736 5.44 -27.81 42.92
C TRP A 736 6.89 -27.84 43.36
N ASP A 737 7.14 -28.31 44.58
CA ASP A 737 8.46 -28.72 45.02
C ASP A 737 8.74 -30.12 44.50
N ILE A 738 9.86 -30.27 43.80
CA ILE A 738 10.34 -31.52 43.21
C ILE A 738 11.72 -31.93 43.75
N ALA A 739 12.14 -31.38 44.90
CA ALA A 739 13.39 -31.77 45.57
C ALA A 739 13.43 -33.28 45.85
N ASP A 740 12.30 -33.87 46.21
CA ASP A 740 12.06 -35.31 46.08
C ASP A 740 11.18 -35.58 44.86
N ALA A 741 11.82 -35.85 43.72
CA ALA A 741 11.14 -36.15 42.46
C ALA A 741 10.21 -37.38 42.52
N ARG A 742 10.33 -38.24 43.54
CA ARG A 742 9.43 -39.38 43.76
C ARG A 742 8.14 -38.97 44.47
N ASN A 743 8.17 -37.88 45.21
CA ASN A 743 7.02 -37.35 45.94
C ASN A 743 6.90 -35.82 45.79
N PRO A 744 6.53 -35.33 44.60
CA PRO A 744 6.32 -33.89 44.37
C PRO A 744 5.27 -33.30 45.32
N VAL A 745 5.56 -32.14 45.91
CA VAL A 745 4.67 -31.47 46.88
C VAL A 745 4.07 -30.21 46.26
N PRO A 746 2.74 -29.98 46.30
CA PRO A 746 2.15 -28.74 45.80
C PRO A 746 2.54 -27.55 46.67
N LEU A 747 2.99 -26.45 46.05
CA LEU A 747 3.35 -25.21 46.73
C LEU A 747 2.22 -24.19 46.68
N THR A 748 1.81 -23.80 45.48
CA THR A 748 0.78 -22.77 45.27
C THR A 748 0.17 -22.86 43.86
N THR A 749 -1.00 -22.24 43.66
CA THR A 749 -1.67 -22.11 42.37
C THR A 749 -1.94 -20.64 42.09
N LEU A 750 -1.59 -20.19 40.88
CA LEU A 750 -1.84 -18.84 40.39
C LEU A 750 -3.05 -18.87 39.45
N ASP A 751 -3.99 -17.98 39.69
CA ASP A 751 -5.32 -17.96 39.10
C ASP A 751 -5.51 -16.74 38.17
N ARG A 752 -4.44 -16.33 37.48
CA ARG A 752 -4.51 -15.16 36.59
C ARG A 752 -5.25 -15.43 35.28
N HIS A 753 -5.16 -16.66 34.76
CA HIS A 753 -5.68 -17.05 33.44
C HIS A 753 -6.93 -17.96 33.53
N ILE A 754 -7.73 -17.91 34.63
CA ILE A 754 -8.82 -18.86 34.96
C ILE A 754 -9.82 -19.17 33.81
N ARG A 755 -9.97 -18.28 32.82
CA ARG A 755 -10.90 -18.45 31.69
C ARG A 755 -10.20 -18.64 30.33
N ALA A 756 -8.90 -18.92 30.35
CA ALA A 756 -8.05 -19.02 29.18
C ALA A 756 -7.08 -20.19 29.33
N SER A 757 -6.62 -20.76 28.23
CA SER A 757 -5.53 -21.75 28.29
C SER A 757 -4.22 -21.04 28.58
N VAL A 758 -3.42 -21.57 29.50
CA VAL A 758 -2.01 -21.16 29.60
C VAL A 758 -1.29 -21.66 28.35
N LEU A 759 -0.43 -20.85 27.75
CA LEU A 759 0.28 -21.16 26.51
C LEU A 759 1.77 -21.34 26.74
N ALA A 760 2.40 -20.47 27.54
CA ALA A 760 3.81 -20.56 27.87
C ALA A 760 4.07 -20.18 29.33
N VAL A 761 5.11 -20.80 29.89
CA VAL A 761 5.68 -20.47 31.21
C VAL A 761 7.20 -20.43 31.08
N ALA A 762 7.84 -19.42 31.68
CA ALA A 762 9.29 -19.28 31.64
C ALA A 762 9.82 -18.61 32.92
N PHE A 763 10.90 -19.14 33.49
CA PHE A 763 11.65 -18.48 34.56
C PHE A 763 12.78 -17.62 33.98
N SER A 764 13.08 -16.51 34.64
CA SER A 764 14.32 -15.78 34.42
C SER A 764 15.52 -16.63 34.86
N PRO A 765 16.67 -16.57 34.17
CA PRO A 765 17.88 -17.31 34.55
C PRO A 765 18.36 -17.07 35.98
N ASP A 766 18.11 -15.88 36.54
CA ASP A 766 18.41 -15.56 37.94
C ASP A 766 17.42 -16.15 38.96
N GLY A 767 16.35 -16.80 38.51
CA GLY A 767 15.33 -17.45 39.33
C GLY A 767 14.40 -16.49 40.09
N ARG A 768 14.41 -15.19 39.79
CA ARG A 768 13.63 -14.18 40.52
C ARG A 768 12.28 -13.87 39.90
N THR A 769 12.13 -14.08 38.60
CA THR A 769 10.94 -13.71 37.83
C THR A 769 10.37 -14.91 37.10
N LEU A 770 9.05 -15.04 37.13
CA LEU A 770 8.29 -16.00 36.34
C LEU A 770 7.39 -15.23 35.37
N ALA A 771 7.40 -15.62 34.10
CA ALA A 771 6.49 -15.11 33.08
C ALA A 771 5.48 -16.19 32.68
N THR A 772 4.21 -15.84 32.59
CA THR A 772 3.12 -16.72 32.16
C THR A 772 2.32 -16.05 31.07
N SER A 773 1.96 -16.74 29.99
CA SER A 773 1.04 -16.22 28.96
C SER A 773 -0.16 -17.13 28.75
N GLY A 774 -1.28 -16.55 28.32
CA GLY A 774 -2.51 -17.30 28.04
C GLY A 774 -3.28 -16.82 26.82
N THR A 775 -4.31 -17.58 26.45
CA THR A 775 -5.25 -17.24 25.36
C THR A 775 -6.14 -16.04 25.68
N ASP A 776 -6.01 -15.45 26.86
CA ASP A 776 -6.62 -14.17 27.26
C ASP A 776 -5.85 -12.95 26.73
N TRP A 777 -4.83 -13.18 25.88
CA TRP A 777 -3.99 -12.14 25.28
C TRP A 777 -3.23 -11.31 26.32
N VAL A 778 -2.90 -11.97 27.43
CA VAL A 778 -2.14 -11.41 28.53
C VAL A 778 -0.92 -12.29 28.79
N ALA A 779 0.24 -11.64 28.95
CA ALA A 779 1.35 -12.23 29.68
C ALA A 779 1.55 -11.52 31.03
N GLN A 780 1.68 -12.29 32.10
CA GLN A 780 1.85 -11.79 33.47
C GLN A 780 3.27 -12.10 33.94
N LEU A 781 3.93 -11.07 34.49
CA LEU A 781 5.19 -11.22 35.23
C LEU A 781 4.91 -11.33 36.71
N TRP A 782 5.61 -12.26 37.35
CA TRP A 782 5.53 -12.58 38.77
C TRP A 782 6.92 -12.52 39.40
N ASP A 783 7.02 -11.93 40.58
CA ASP A 783 8.17 -12.08 41.46
C ASP A 783 8.02 -13.39 42.23
N VAL A 784 9.01 -14.25 42.13
CA VAL A 784 9.03 -15.61 42.69
C VAL A 784 10.25 -15.83 43.60
N ARG A 785 10.79 -14.75 44.20
CA ARG A 785 11.81 -14.87 45.26
C ARG A 785 11.29 -15.70 46.44
N GLU A 786 10.01 -15.54 46.76
CA GLU A 786 9.27 -16.41 47.68
C GLU A 786 8.29 -17.29 46.88
N VAL A 787 8.70 -18.53 46.58
CA VAL A 787 7.95 -19.43 45.68
C VAL A 787 6.55 -19.82 46.19
N TRP A 788 6.32 -19.79 47.50
CA TRP A 788 5.01 -20.04 48.10
C TRP A 788 4.08 -18.82 48.04
N LYS A 789 4.62 -17.63 47.74
CA LYS A 789 3.86 -16.37 47.65
C LYS A 789 4.30 -15.53 46.45
N PRO A 790 4.10 -16.00 45.21
CA PRO A 790 4.40 -15.20 44.02
C PRO A 790 3.59 -13.91 44.02
N THR A 791 4.24 -12.78 43.68
CA THR A 791 3.55 -11.47 43.62
C THR A 791 3.52 -10.93 42.20
N PRO A 792 2.39 -10.41 41.71
CA PRO A 792 2.30 -9.88 40.36
C PRO A 792 3.14 -8.60 40.24
N VAL A 793 4.00 -8.54 39.22
CA VAL A 793 4.85 -7.37 38.91
C VAL A 793 4.25 -6.55 37.78
N SER A 794 3.82 -7.23 36.70
CA SER A 794 3.39 -6.55 35.47
C SER A 794 2.47 -7.37 34.60
N VAL A 795 1.68 -6.65 33.78
CA VAL A 795 0.78 -7.20 32.78
C VAL A 795 1.21 -6.68 31.40
N LEU A 796 1.53 -7.60 30.51
CA LEU A 796 1.83 -7.35 29.10
C LEU A 796 0.60 -7.75 28.27
N THR A 797 0.19 -6.90 27.34
CA THR A 797 -0.95 -7.18 26.46
C THR A 797 -0.48 -7.58 25.07
N GLY A 798 -0.97 -8.71 24.59
CA GLY A 798 -0.60 -9.29 23.29
C GLY A 798 -0.87 -10.79 23.22
N GLN A 799 -0.97 -11.30 21.99
CA GLN A 799 -1.24 -12.73 21.74
C GLN A 799 0.05 -13.55 21.85
N PHE A 800 0.61 -13.66 23.05
CA PHE A 800 1.91 -14.29 23.26
C PHE A 800 1.81 -15.82 23.38
N LEU A 801 2.34 -16.52 22.38
CA LEU A 801 2.37 -17.98 22.29
C LEU A 801 3.62 -18.58 22.94
N ALA A 802 4.75 -17.86 22.93
CA ALA A 802 6.00 -18.32 23.52
C ALA A 802 6.76 -17.19 24.24
N LEU A 803 7.51 -17.56 25.28
CA LEU A 803 8.24 -16.64 26.15
C LEU A 803 9.66 -17.17 26.40
N SER A 804 10.67 -16.29 26.36
CA SER A 804 12.05 -16.64 26.69
C SER A 804 12.79 -15.45 27.29
N PHE A 805 13.54 -15.64 28.37
CA PHE A 805 14.36 -14.61 28.99
C PHE A 805 15.80 -14.62 28.44
N SER A 806 16.41 -13.44 28.35
CA SER A 806 17.84 -13.30 28.07
C SER A 806 18.68 -13.83 29.22
N ALA A 807 19.92 -14.26 28.92
CA ALA A 807 20.85 -14.82 29.90
C ALA A 807 21.13 -13.89 31.09
N ASP A 808 21.13 -12.58 30.86
CA ASP A 808 21.31 -11.55 31.90
C ASP A 808 20.03 -11.26 32.71
N SER A 809 18.92 -11.93 32.41
CA SER A 809 17.60 -11.74 33.03
C SER A 809 17.00 -10.33 32.87
N GLN A 810 17.53 -9.51 31.95
CA GLN A 810 17.08 -8.12 31.76
C GLN A 810 16.05 -7.96 30.64
N THR A 811 16.01 -8.90 29.70
CA THR A 811 15.14 -8.84 28.51
C THR A 811 14.25 -10.08 28.44
N LEU A 812 12.98 -9.87 28.12
CA LEU A 812 12.03 -10.92 27.79
C LEU A 812 11.69 -10.84 26.30
N ALA A 813 11.82 -11.95 25.59
CA ALA A 813 11.30 -12.11 24.24
C ALA A 813 9.92 -12.80 24.33
N ALA A 814 8.92 -12.17 23.73
CA ALA A 814 7.55 -12.66 23.68
C ALA A 814 7.11 -12.75 22.20
N ALA A 815 6.84 -13.97 21.75
CA ALA A 815 6.48 -14.28 20.38
C ALA A 815 4.98 -14.57 20.27
N GLY A 816 4.31 -14.14 19.20
CA GLY A 816 2.85 -14.20 19.13
C GLY A 816 2.21 -14.46 17.76
N SER A 817 0.87 -14.53 17.76
CA SER A 817 0.04 -14.68 16.55
C SER A 817 -0.04 -13.42 15.68
N ASP A 818 0.58 -12.32 16.12
CA ASP A 818 0.77 -11.10 15.33
C ASP A 818 1.96 -11.20 14.37
N SER A 819 2.57 -12.39 14.24
CA SER A 819 3.77 -12.65 13.43
C SER A 819 5.02 -11.87 13.90
N GLU A 820 4.98 -11.37 15.13
CA GLU A 820 6.01 -10.52 15.73
C GLU A 820 6.69 -11.22 16.92
N VAL A 821 7.95 -10.85 17.16
CA VAL A 821 8.63 -11.14 18.44
C VAL A 821 8.96 -9.82 19.13
N ARG A 822 8.32 -9.58 20.27
CA ARG A 822 8.50 -8.36 21.06
C ARG A 822 9.58 -8.57 22.10
N LEU A 823 10.56 -7.67 22.15
CA LEU A 823 11.61 -7.67 23.17
C LEU A 823 11.27 -6.62 24.22
N ILE A 824 11.25 -7.01 25.49
CA ILE A 824 10.70 -6.22 26.59
C ILE A 824 11.75 -6.11 27.69
N ASP A 825 12.01 -4.89 28.16
CA ASP A 825 12.87 -4.67 29.33
C ASP A 825 12.09 -5.03 30.59
N VAL A 826 12.62 -5.98 31.37
CA VAL A 826 11.96 -6.44 32.60
C VAL A 826 12.58 -5.82 33.86
N THR A 827 13.61 -4.96 33.73
CA THR A 827 14.32 -4.37 34.88
C THR A 827 13.58 -3.20 35.52
N GLU A 828 12.79 -2.43 34.75
CA GLU A 828 12.01 -1.30 35.24
C GLU A 828 10.50 -1.54 35.06
N PRO A 829 9.71 -1.71 36.15
CA PRO A 829 8.27 -1.92 36.08
C PRO A 829 7.49 -0.84 35.32
N ALA A 830 8.03 0.39 35.29
CA ALA A 830 7.46 1.51 34.56
C ALA A 830 7.78 1.50 33.05
N ARG A 831 8.69 0.64 32.57
CA ARG A 831 9.18 0.58 31.17
C ARG A 831 8.75 -0.67 30.40
N GLN A 832 7.78 -1.42 30.91
CA GLN A 832 7.37 -2.72 30.36
C GLN A 832 6.47 -2.62 29.10
N GLN A 833 6.83 -1.73 28.19
CA GLN A 833 6.38 -1.73 26.80
C GLN A 833 7.44 -2.41 25.91
N PRO A 834 7.09 -2.88 24.70
CA PRO A 834 8.06 -3.46 23.77
C PRO A 834 9.19 -2.45 23.50
N MET A 835 10.43 -2.81 23.85
CA MET A 835 11.62 -2.03 23.49
C MET A 835 11.82 -2.02 21.98
N THR A 836 11.51 -3.14 21.34
CA THR A 836 11.56 -3.31 19.91
C THR A 836 10.73 -4.51 19.50
N THR A 837 10.30 -4.50 18.25
CA THR A 837 9.59 -5.59 17.61
C THR A 837 10.48 -6.15 16.51
N VAL A 838 10.80 -7.43 16.65
CA VAL A 838 11.38 -8.24 15.60
C VAL A 838 10.26 -8.61 14.64
N ILE A 839 10.30 -7.99 13.47
CA ILE A 839 9.35 -8.26 12.40
C ILE A 839 10.03 -9.13 11.36
N GLY A 840 9.31 -10.12 10.86
CA GLY A 840 9.76 -10.85 9.69
C GLY A 840 8.92 -12.07 9.38
N HIS A 841 8.44 -12.79 10.39
CA HIS A 841 7.56 -13.94 10.15
C HIS A 841 6.30 -13.47 9.41
N SER A 842 5.81 -14.30 8.49
CA SER A 842 4.57 -14.01 7.73
C SER A 842 3.34 -14.71 8.32
N ASN A 843 3.51 -15.37 9.46
CA ASN A 843 2.49 -16.15 10.16
C ASN A 843 2.88 -16.26 11.65
N ASP A 844 2.02 -16.85 12.48
CA ASP A 844 2.20 -17.02 13.92
C ASP A 844 3.60 -17.50 14.32
N VAL A 845 4.18 -16.86 15.33
CA VAL A 845 5.46 -17.26 15.90
C VAL A 845 5.22 -18.14 17.12
N TRP A 846 5.47 -19.44 16.97
CA TRP A 846 5.15 -20.45 18.00
C TRP A 846 6.29 -20.71 18.97
N ALA A 847 7.52 -20.32 18.62
CA ALA A 847 8.68 -20.61 19.44
C ALA A 847 9.68 -19.45 19.44
N VAL A 848 10.29 -19.21 20.60
CA VAL A 848 11.37 -18.24 20.76
C VAL A 848 12.37 -18.75 21.79
N ALA A 849 13.67 -18.52 21.54
CA ALA A 849 14.74 -18.85 22.49
C ALA A 849 15.88 -17.84 22.41
N PHE A 850 16.41 -17.44 23.56
CA PHE A 850 17.69 -16.73 23.64
C PHE A 850 18.87 -17.71 23.58
N ASN A 851 19.92 -17.32 22.88
CA ASN A 851 21.21 -17.95 23.02
C ASN A 851 21.79 -17.58 24.41
N PRO A 852 22.26 -18.56 25.20
CA PRO A 852 22.76 -18.29 26.55
C PRO A 852 24.11 -17.57 26.58
N GLU A 853 24.91 -17.68 25.51
CA GLU A 853 26.27 -17.11 25.43
C GLU A 853 26.34 -15.83 24.61
N THR A 854 25.39 -15.64 23.69
CA THR A 854 25.38 -14.53 22.75
C THR A 854 24.04 -13.79 22.78
N GLN A 855 24.02 -12.55 22.31
CA GLN A 855 22.79 -11.75 22.23
C GLN A 855 21.96 -12.12 20.99
N VAL A 856 21.87 -13.40 20.66
CA VAL A 856 21.11 -13.92 19.52
C VAL A 856 19.79 -14.48 20.00
N VAL A 857 18.71 -14.12 19.32
CA VAL A 857 17.38 -14.70 19.49
C VAL A 857 17.06 -15.58 18.30
N ALA A 858 16.61 -16.80 18.56
CA ALA A 858 16.00 -17.67 17.57
C ALA A 858 14.47 -17.59 17.69
N SER A 859 13.78 -17.45 16.56
CA SER A 859 12.33 -17.56 16.48
C SER A 859 11.90 -18.57 15.42
N GLY A 860 10.88 -19.36 15.74
CA GLY A 860 10.30 -20.36 14.86
C GLY A 860 8.82 -20.07 14.60
N GLY A 861 8.42 -20.07 13.34
CA GLY A 861 7.07 -19.69 12.93
C GLY A 861 6.30 -20.76 12.17
N ALA A 862 4.99 -20.51 12.06
CA ALA A 862 4.08 -21.24 11.17
C ALA A 862 4.35 -20.98 9.67
N ASP A 863 5.29 -20.10 9.35
CA ASP A 863 5.83 -19.87 8.01
C ASP A 863 6.94 -20.86 7.60
N HIS A 864 7.14 -21.92 8.42
CA HIS A 864 8.16 -22.96 8.23
C HIS A 864 9.59 -22.42 8.32
N THR A 865 9.78 -21.23 8.90
CA THR A 865 11.08 -20.60 8.99
C THR A 865 11.58 -20.56 10.43
N VAL A 866 12.90 -20.70 10.54
CA VAL A 866 13.65 -20.34 11.74
C VAL A 866 14.41 -19.07 11.42
N ARG A 867 14.36 -18.09 12.30
CA ARG A 867 15.07 -16.82 12.15
C ARG A 867 16.03 -16.64 13.29
N LEU A 868 17.27 -16.35 12.96
CA LEU A 868 18.28 -15.93 13.92
C LEU A 868 18.44 -14.43 13.80
N GLN A 869 18.34 -13.75 14.93
CA GLN A 869 18.52 -12.32 15.01
C GLN A 869 19.52 -11.95 16.08
N ASN A 870 20.56 -11.22 15.68
CA ASN A 870 21.56 -10.70 16.59
C ASN A 870 21.12 -9.32 17.11
N LEU A 871 20.81 -9.24 18.40
CA LEU A 871 20.39 -8.02 19.08
C LEU A 871 21.54 -7.01 19.22
N ALA A 872 22.80 -7.44 19.04
CA ALA A 872 23.94 -6.53 19.03
C ALA A 872 23.97 -5.61 17.80
N GLU A 873 23.31 -5.96 16.68
CA GLU A 873 23.37 -5.22 15.41
C GLU A 873 22.19 -4.25 15.18
N PHE A 874 21.23 -4.18 16.10
CA PHE A 874 20.11 -3.23 16.04
C PHE A 874 20.63 -1.79 16.12
N THR A 875 20.76 -1.13 14.97
CA THR A 875 20.95 0.33 14.85
C THR A 875 19.60 1.02 14.69
N VAL A 876 18.63 0.62 15.52
CA VAL A 876 17.36 1.32 15.64
C VAL A 876 17.24 1.76 17.08
N LEU A 877 17.16 3.08 17.30
CA LEU A 877 16.73 3.63 18.57
C LEU A 877 15.24 3.36 18.65
N GLY A 878 14.86 2.13 19.01
CA GLY A 878 13.48 1.76 19.29
C GLY A 878 13.02 2.64 20.44
N GLN A 879 12.25 3.68 20.12
CA GLN A 879 11.58 4.48 21.11
C GLN A 879 10.17 3.92 21.28
N ILE A 880 9.71 4.04 22.53
CA ILE A 880 8.42 3.52 22.99
C ILE A 880 7.25 4.26 22.31
N ASP A 881 7.51 5.45 21.76
CA ASP A 881 6.51 6.34 21.17
C ASP A 881 7.11 7.14 20.00
N THR A 882 6.27 7.88 19.28
CA THR A 882 6.67 8.70 18.13
C THR A 882 7.77 9.66 18.53
N VAL A 883 8.90 9.56 17.84
CA VAL A 883 10.05 10.43 18.07
C VAL A 883 9.84 11.71 17.28
N LEU A 884 9.77 12.83 18.00
CA LEU A 884 9.45 14.15 17.44
C LEU A 884 10.68 14.90 16.98
N ALA A 885 11.82 14.68 17.64
CA ALA A 885 13.06 15.37 17.32
C ALA A 885 14.31 14.53 17.65
N VAL A 886 15.40 14.77 16.90
CA VAL A 886 16.73 14.18 17.07
C VAL A 886 17.82 15.23 16.93
N THR A 887 18.85 15.15 17.77
CA THR A 887 20.03 16.00 17.64
C THR A 887 21.29 15.22 18.02
N HIS A 888 22.43 15.58 17.42
CA HIS A 888 23.72 14.91 17.58
C HIS A 888 24.72 15.81 18.29
N ARG A 889 25.42 15.24 19.25
CA ARG A 889 26.56 15.85 19.93
C ARG A 889 27.83 15.56 19.15
N ARG A 890 28.45 16.62 18.62
CA ARG A 890 29.60 16.49 17.72
C ARG A 890 30.84 15.80 18.32
N LYS A 891 30.99 15.81 19.65
CA LYS A 891 32.21 15.34 20.33
C LYS A 891 32.34 13.82 20.40
N ASP A 892 31.26 13.08 20.65
CA ASP A 892 31.37 11.69 21.14
C ASP A 892 30.31 10.72 20.61
N ARG A 893 29.76 10.98 19.40
CA ARG A 893 28.72 10.14 18.77
C ARG A 893 27.47 9.96 19.63
N THR A 894 27.22 10.90 20.54
CA THR A 894 26.01 10.93 21.36
C THR A 894 24.86 11.53 20.57
N VAL A 895 23.70 10.88 20.63
CA VAL A 895 22.46 11.34 20.00
C VAL A 895 21.42 11.54 21.09
N ALA A 896 20.74 12.67 21.06
CA ALA A 896 19.55 12.91 21.87
C ALA A 896 18.30 12.75 21.01
N THR A 897 17.27 12.14 21.60
CA THR A 897 15.97 11.90 20.95
C THR A 897 14.86 12.29 21.91
N ALA A 898 13.85 13.00 21.42
CA ALA A 898 12.67 13.40 22.19
C ALA A 898 11.42 12.70 21.67
N GLY A 899 10.69 12.03 22.58
CA GLY A 899 9.44 11.34 22.26
C GLY A 899 8.18 12.12 22.67
N VAL A 900 7.02 11.69 22.16
CA VAL A 900 5.70 12.15 22.63
C VAL A 900 5.46 11.84 24.11
N ASP A 901 6.16 10.84 24.64
CA ASP A 901 6.17 10.46 26.06
C ASP A 901 6.76 11.53 27.01
N GLY A 902 7.29 12.63 26.48
CA GLY A 902 7.94 13.69 27.25
C GLY A 902 9.32 13.31 27.77
N LEU A 903 9.92 12.24 27.28
CA LEU A 903 11.25 11.83 27.69
C LEU A 903 12.27 12.20 26.61
N VAL A 904 13.37 12.81 27.05
CA VAL A 904 14.55 13.01 26.21
C VAL A 904 15.58 11.96 26.59
N ARG A 905 15.97 11.13 25.63
CA ARG A 905 16.92 10.03 25.83
C ARG A 905 18.24 10.33 25.17
N LEU A 906 19.33 10.12 25.90
CA LEU A 906 20.70 10.25 25.42
C LEU A 906 21.26 8.88 25.07
N TRP A 907 21.77 8.72 23.86
CA TRP A 907 22.28 7.46 23.33
C TRP A 907 23.70 7.63 22.83
N ARG A 908 24.59 6.69 23.11
CA ARG A 908 25.89 6.61 22.45
C ARG A 908 25.79 5.69 21.25
N THR A 909 25.99 6.23 20.05
CA THR A 909 26.01 5.44 18.83
C THR A 909 27.42 4.88 18.58
N GLN A 910 27.51 3.59 18.24
CA GLN A 910 28.77 2.95 17.81
C GLN A 910 28.74 2.78 16.29
N SER A 911 29.91 2.72 15.64
CA SER A 911 30.02 2.45 14.20
C SER A 911 29.47 1.08 13.81
N VAL A 912 29.40 0.15 14.77
CA VAL A 912 28.77 -1.16 14.63
C VAL A 912 28.04 -1.47 15.93
N GLY A 913 26.72 -1.64 15.86
CA GLY A 913 25.90 -2.22 16.92
C GLY A 913 25.04 -1.28 17.76
N ARG A 914 24.45 -1.83 18.84
CA ARG A 914 23.42 -1.20 19.70
C ARG A 914 23.87 0.17 20.20
N ALA A 915 23.04 1.17 19.98
CA ALA A 915 23.22 2.45 20.65
C ALA A 915 22.94 2.27 22.16
N ARG A 916 23.92 2.62 22.99
CA ARG A 916 23.80 2.48 24.43
C ARG A 916 23.03 3.67 25.00
N LEU A 917 21.89 3.43 25.65
CA LEU A 917 21.22 4.46 26.44
C LEU A 917 22.17 4.90 27.57
N LEU A 918 22.48 6.19 27.61
CA LEU A 918 23.34 6.80 28.62
C LEU A 918 22.51 7.40 29.76
N ALA A 919 21.42 8.08 29.42
CA ALA A 919 20.53 8.71 30.38
C ALA A 919 19.13 8.97 29.79
N THR A 920 18.13 9.07 30.67
CA THR A 920 16.76 9.49 30.35
C THR A 920 16.42 10.72 31.16
N LEU A 921 16.04 11.79 30.49
CA LEU A 921 15.76 13.11 31.05
C LEU A 921 14.26 13.37 30.98
N LYS A 922 13.65 13.77 32.10
CA LYS A 922 12.22 14.13 32.15
C LYS A 922 12.02 15.55 31.60
N SER A 923 11.34 15.63 30.47
CA SER A 923 10.96 16.87 29.81
C SER A 923 9.46 16.89 29.50
N SER A 924 9.04 17.85 28.68
CA SER A 924 7.75 17.85 28.00
C SER A 924 7.98 17.59 26.52
N PRO A 925 7.03 16.96 25.79
CA PRO A 925 7.21 16.62 24.38
C PRO A 925 7.33 17.89 23.52
N GLY A 926 8.46 18.04 22.84
CA GLY A 926 8.78 19.22 22.02
C GLY A 926 10.18 19.15 21.38
N PRO A 927 10.68 20.26 20.81
CA PRO A 927 11.96 20.30 20.10
C PRO A 927 13.15 20.11 21.04
N VAL A 928 14.23 19.49 20.54
CA VAL A 928 15.51 19.35 21.26
C VAL A 928 16.68 19.86 20.43
N ALA A 929 17.69 20.45 21.09
CA ALA A 929 18.91 20.90 20.43
C ALA A 929 20.11 20.83 21.38
N PHE A 930 21.28 20.46 20.85
CA PHE A 930 22.57 20.65 21.53
C PHE A 930 23.14 22.04 21.23
N SER A 931 23.89 22.59 22.19
CA SER A 931 24.81 23.70 21.94
C SER A 931 25.92 23.29 20.97
N ALA A 932 26.55 24.26 20.31
CA ALA A 932 27.61 24.00 19.33
C ALA A 932 28.83 23.28 19.93
N ASP A 933 29.15 23.53 21.21
CA ASP A 933 30.17 22.81 21.97
C ASP A 933 29.70 21.40 22.42
N GLY A 934 28.41 21.12 22.30
CA GLY A 934 27.78 19.86 22.70
C GLY A 934 27.64 19.65 24.20
N ASP A 935 27.97 20.63 25.04
CA ASP A 935 27.98 20.46 26.50
C ASP A 935 26.65 20.85 27.16
N ILE A 936 25.73 21.48 26.41
CA ILE A 936 24.40 21.84 26.87
C ILE A 936 23.36 21.21 25.95
N LEU A 937 22.32 20.63 26.55
CA LEU A 937 21.12 20.18 25.86
C LEU A 937 19.93 21.05 26.28
N ALA A 938 19.16 21.52 25.31
CA ALA A 938 17.88 22.18 25.55
C ALA A 938 16.71 21.32 25.04
N ALA A 939 15.61 21.30 25.79
CA ALA A 939 14.35 20.71 25.37
C ALA A 939 13.17 21.66 25.66
N GLY A 940 12.36 21.91 24.64
CA GLY A 940 11.19 22.76 24.73
C GLY A 940 9.96 21.99 25.18
N GLY A 941 9.17 22.58 26.06
CA GLY A 941 7.94 21.99 26.57
C GLY A 941 6.67 22.66 26.04
N ARG A 942 5.56 21.91 26.12
CA ARG A 942 4.20 22.42 25.87
C ARG A 942 3.73 23.43 26.92
N ASP A 943 4.37 23.43 28.09
CA ASP A 943 4.15 24.39 29.17
C ASP A 943 4.84 25.75 28.94
N GLY A 944 5.52 25.92 27.81
CA GLY A 944 6.25 27.14 27.47
C GLY A 944 7.61 27.28 28.15
N THR A 945 8.06 26.25 28.88
CA THR A 945 9.40 26.22 29.47
C THR A 945 10.39 25.56 28.54
N VAL A 946 11.64 26.01 28.57
CA VAL A 946 12.78 25.29 27.98
C VAL A 946 13.64 24.77 29.11
N LYS A 947 13.73 23.46 29.23
CA LYS A 947 14.62 22.82 30.18
C LYS A 947 16.03 22.75 29.60
N LEU A 948 17.01 23.00 30.45
CA LEU A 948 18.43 22.96 30.10
C LEU A 948 19.14 21.89 30.94
N TRP A 949 20.08 21.17 30.32
CA TRP A 949 20.95 20.22 31.02
C TRP A 949 22.40 20.45 30.63
N ASP A 950 23.29 20.44 31.63
CA ASP A 950 24.71 20.23 31.41
C ASP A 950 24.94 18.74 31.13
N VAL A 951 25.46 18.47 29.95
CA VAL A 951 25.70 17.14 29.38
C VAL A 951 27.17 16.99 28.97
N ALA A 952 28.07 17.76 29.60
CA ALA A 952 29.51 17.59 29.42
C ALA A 952 29.92 16.11 29.64
N ASP A 953 29.35 15.49 30.68
CA ASP A 953 29.27 14.04 30.85
C ASP A 953 27.83 13.55 30.58
N PRO A 954 27.56 12.92 29.42
CA PRO A 954 26.22 12.47 29.05
C PRO A 954 25.74 11.25 29.85
N THR A 955 26.61 10.62 30.65
CA THR A 955 26.21 9.53 31.58
C THR A 955 25.71 10.06 32.92
N ALA A 956 26.05 11.30 33.26
CA ALA A 956 25.66 11.96 34.50
C ALA A 956 25.15 13.40 34.23
N PRO A 957 24.08 13.56 33.44
CA PRO A 957 23.55 14.86 33.07
C PRO A 957 23.02 15.63 34.28
N LYS A 958 23.29 16.94 34.35
CA LYS A 958 22.85 17.83 35.44
C LYS A 958 21.83 18.83 34.93
N GLU A 959 20.66 18.88 35.56
CA GLU A 959 19.63 19.88 35.23
C GLU A 959 20.12 21.29 35.62
N LEU A 960 20.02 22.22 34.67
CA LEU A 960 20.32 23.64 34.82
C LEU A 960 19.00 24.43 34.98
N PRO A 961 19.03 25.71 35.41
CA PRO A 961 17.83 26.52 35.50
C PRO A 961 17.06 26.60 34.17
N SER A 962 15.78 26.24 34.19
CA SER A 962 14.91 26.31 33.02
C SER A 962 14.67 27.75 32.56
N LEU A 963 14.55 27.94 31.25
CA LEU A 963 14.12 29.19 30.63
C LEU A 963 12.59 29.21 30.63
N GLY A 964 11.99 29.99 31.53
CA GLY A 964 10.52 30.12 31.67
C GLY A 964 10.03 31.53 31.37
N GLY A 965 8.71 31.68 31.20
CA GLY A 965 8.07 32.99 31.02
C GLY A 965 7.15 33.12 29.80
N ARG A 966 7.02 32.07 28.99
CA ARG A 966 6.08 32.02 27.85
C ARG A 966 4.75 31.43 28.27
N GLN A 967 3.67 31.94 27.69
CA GLN A 967 2.30 31.43 27.90
C GLN A 967 1.91 30.37 26.88
N SER A 968 2.79 30.09 25.90
CA SER A 968 2.56 29.16 24.79
C SER A 968 3.63 28.09 24.71
N ALA A 969 3.30 26.97 24.06
CA ALA A 969 4.22 25.87 23.80
C ALA A 969 5.46 26.33 23.02
N VAL A 970 6.62 25.77 23.36
CA VAL A 970 7.87 26.02 22.61
C VAL A 970 7.91 25.13 21.39
N GLY A 971 7.77 25.72 20.20
CA GLY A 971 7.72 24.99 18.93
C GLY A 971 9.06 24.81 18.25
N LYS A 972 10.03 25.69 18.50
CA LYS A 972 11.39 25.62 17.94
C LYS A 972 12.44 26.17 18.90
N ILE A 973 13.64 25.60 18.82
CA ILE A 973 14.84 26.00 19.57
C ILE A 973 16.02 26.03 18.61
N ALA A 974 16.84 27.08 18.69
CA ALA A 974 18.10 27.17 17.96
C ALA A 974 19.19 27.78 18.87
N PHE A 975 20.36 27.17 18.89
CA PHE A 975 21.54 27.75 19.54
C PHE A 975 22.31 28.62 18.56
N SER A 976 22.92 29.70 19.06
CA SER A 976 23.96 30.40 18.32
C SER A 976 25.19 29.49 18.15
N PRO A 977 25.97 29.65 17.07
CA PRO A 977 27.19 28.88 16.82
C PRO A 977 28.24 28.93 17.93
N ASP A 978 28.23 29.98 18.76
CA ASP A 978 29.13 30.13 19.91
C ASP A 978 28.56 29.52 21.21
N GLY A 979 27.33 29.00 21.18
CA GLY A 979 26.64 28.38 22.31
C GLY A 979 26.20 29.35 23.41
N LYS A 980 26.32 30.67 23.20
CA LYS A 980 26.01 31.68 24.22
C LYS A 980 24.56 32.17 24.21
N ILE A 981 23.88 32.03 23.08
CA ILE A 981 22.51 32.52 22.89
C ILE A 981 21.61 31.37 22.49
N VAL A 982 20.42 31.33 23.08
CA VAL A 982 19.33 30.43 22.65
C VAL A 982 18.20 31.28 22.08
N ALA A 983 17.76 30.94 20.88
CA ALA A 983 16.53 31.47 20.30
C ALA A 983 15.41 30.43 20.48
N THR A 984 14.25 30.88 20.95
CA THR A 984 13.06 30.04 21.16
C THR A 984 11.85 30.65 20.48
N GLY A 985 11.09 29.84 19.73
CA GLY A 985 9.89 30.25 19.00
C GLY A 985 8.63 29.66 19.62
N GLY A 986 7.53 30.43 19.65
CA GLY A 986 6.24 29.99 20.22
C GLY A 986 5.31 29.40 19.19
N GLU A 987 4.55 28.39 19.59
CA GLU A 987 3.43 27.87 18.80
C GLU A 987 2.13 28.62 19.10
N GLY A 988 1.24 28.69 18.11
CA GLY A 988 -0.07 29.31 18.25
C GLY A 988 -0.02 30.83 18.42
N MET A 989 -0.93 31.37 19.25
CA MET A 989 -1.22 32.81 19.29
C MET A 989 -0.06 33.71 19.75
N ASP A 990 0.99 33.15 20.37
CA ASP A 990 2.08 33.93 20.94
C ASP A 990 2.97 34.54 19.85
N ARG A 991 3.08 33.96 18.65
CA ARG A 991 3.75 34.52 17.43
C ARG A 991 5.08 35.27 17.66
N THR A 992 5.80 34.97 18.75
CA THR A 992 6.99 35.71 19.17
C THR A 992 8.22 34.82 19.22
N VAL A 993 9.37 35.39 18.87
CA VAL A 993 10.70 34.79 19.07
C VAL A 993 11.31 35.42 20.30
N TRP A 994 11.92 34.63 21.18
CA TRP A 994 12.65 35.13 22.36
C TRP A 994 14.13 34.75 22.23
N LEU A 995 15.01 35.65 22.68
CA LEU A 995 16.44 35.42 22.78
C LEU A 995 16.87 35.36 24.25
N TRP A 996 17.70 34.39 24.57
CA TRP A 996 18.19 34.13 25.93
C TRP A 996 19.71 34.12 25.92
N ASP A 997 20.33 34.89 26.83
CA ASP A 997 21.76 34.80 27.10
C ASP A 997 22.00 33.70 28.13
N ILE A 998 22.76 32.69 27.73
CA ILE A 998 23.14 31.54 28.56
C ILE A 998 24.66 31.48 28.81
N SER A 999 25.38 32.58 28.54
CA SER A 999 26.82 32.68 28.79
C SER A 999 27.16 32.35 30.26
N ALA A 1000 26.30 32.76 31.19
CA ALA A 1000 26.33 32.32 32.58
C ALA A 1000 25.33 31.16 32.78
N ARG A 1001 25.80 29.91 32.62
CA ARG A 1001 24.97 28.69 32.68
C ARG A 1001 24.08 28.58 33.93
N SER A 1002 24.54 29.11 35.07
CA SER A 1002 23.82 29.10 36.35
C SER A 1002 22.77 30.21 36.49
N LYS A 1003 22.75 31.19 35.59
CA LYS A 1003 21.83 32.33 35.63
C LYS A 1003 21.51 32.81 34.22
N PRO A 1004 20.73 32.03 33.45
CA PRO A 1004 20.29 32.46 32.13
C PRO A 1004 19.44 33.73 32.23
N VAL A 1005 19.63 34.66 31.30
CA VAL A 1005 18.94 35.96 31.30
C VAL A 1005 18.14 36.10 30.00
N SER A 1006 16.87 36.46 30.12
CA SER A 1006 16.07 36.85 28.95
C SER A 1006 16.60 38.18 28.42
N ILE A 1007 16.98 38.22 27.14
CA ILE A 1007 17.37 39.45 26.45
C ILE A 1007 16.11 40.27 26.11
N GLY A 1008 14.92 39.68 26.26
CA GLY A 1008 13.63 40.38 26.24
C GLY A 1008 13.12 40.80 24.86
N PHE A 1009 13.82 40.45 23.78
CA PHE A 1009 13.44 40.91 22.45
C PHE A 1009 12.39 39.97 21.81
N VAL A 1010 11.21 40.54 21.55
CA VAL A 1010 9.96 39.89 21.13
C VAL A 1010 9.55 40.52 19.80
N PHE A 1011 9.76 39.83 18.67
CA PHE A 1011 9.29 40.32 17.37
C PHE A 1011 8.34 39.33 16.70
N GLY A 1012 7.26 39.89 16.13
CA GLY A 1012 6.24 39.14 15.42
C GLY A 1012 6.55 39.02 13.92
N THR A 1013 6.47 37.81 13.40
CA THR A 1013 6.52 37.56 11.94
C THR A 1013 5.18 37.85 11.25
N GLY A 1014 4.09 38.00 12.03
CA GLY A 1014 2.73 38.23 11.55
C GLY A 1014 1.88 36.95 11.54
N GLY A 1015 2.51 35.77 11.53
CA GLY A 1015 1.87 34.46 11.58
C GLY A 1015 2.57 33.50 12.56
N ASP A 1016 2.14 32.24 12.60
CA ASP A 1016 2.75 31.22 13.45
C ASP A 1016 4.22 31.02 13.09
N ILE A 1017 5.08 30.91 14.11
CA ILE A 1017 6.52 30.81 13.91
C ILE A 1017 6.86 29.41 13.40
N GLY A 1018 7.46 29.39 12.22
CA GLY A 1018 8.05 28.22 11.59
C GLY A 1018 9.48 28.01 12.10
N PRO A 1019 10.51 27.85 11.25
CA PRO A 1019 11.87 27.51 11.65
C PRO A 1019 12.66 28.71 12.17
N LEU A 1020 13.62 28.42 13.03
CA LEU A 1020 14.62 29.36 13.54
C LEU A 1020 16.01 28.80 13.24
N THR A 1021 16.88 29.59 12.62
CA THR A 1021 18.27 29.16 12.35
C THR A 1021 19.21 30.35 12.33
N PHE A 1022 20.37 30.19 12.96
CA PHE A 1022 21.44 31.18 12.93
C PHE A 1022 22.37 30.92 11.74
N SER A 1023 22.92 32.00 11.17
CA SER A 1023 24.10 31.90 10.30
C SER A 1023 25.30 31.41 11.10
N ALA A 1024 26.26 30.76 10.43
CA ALA A 1024 27.44 30.17 11.06
C ALA A 1024 28.34 31.21 11.75
N ASP A 1025 28.28 32.48 11.33
CA ASP A 1025 28.99 33.60 11.95
C ASP A 1025 28.24 34.23 13.15
N ALA A 1026 27.07 33.69 13.51
CA ALA A 1026 26.17 34.17 14.56
C ALA A 1026 25.64 35.59 14.38
N ARG A 1027 25.81 36.21 13.20
CA ARG A 1027 25.37 37.59 12.94
C ARG A 1027 23.96 37.69 12.42
N THR A 1028 23.45 36.65 11.77
CA THR A 1028 22.12 36.65 11.17
C THR A 1028 21.25 35.56 11.77
N LEU A 1029 20.01 35.90 12.12
CA LEU A 1029 18.97 34.97 12.53
C LEU A 1029 17.89 34.96 11.44
N ALA A 1030 17.66 33.80 10.84
CA ALA A 1030 16.56 33.60 9.93
C ALA A 1030 15.37 33.02 10.67
N VAL A 1031 14.22 33.66 10.50
CA VAL A 1031 12.95 33.32 11.16
C VAL A 1031 11.90 33.13 10.10
N GLY A 1032 11.37 31.92 9.97
CA GLY A 1032 10.24 31.65 9.10
C GLY A 1032 8.91 31.74 9.83
N SER A 1033 7.86 31.95 9.06
CA SER A 1033 6.47 31.87 9.49
C SER A 1033 5.62 31.19 8.41
N ALA A 1034 4.34 30.99 8.69
CA ALA A 1034 3.41 30.43 7.70
C ALA A 1034 3.34 31.25 6.40
N ASP A 1035 3.56 32.57 6.46
CA ASP A 1035 3.29 33.51 5.36
C ASP A 1035 4.53 34.21 4.80
N ASN A 1036 5.63 34.27 5.56
CA ASN A 1036 6.88 34.93 5.17
C ASN A 1036 8.09 34.38 5.94
N ALA A 1037 9.30 34.64 5.43
CA ALA A 1037 10.52 34.57 6.23
C ALA A 1037 11.18 35.94 6.37
N LYS A 1038 11.80 36.15 7.52
CA LYS A 1038 12.52 37.36 7.89
C LYS A 1038 13.96 37.04 8.28
N LEU A 1039 14.90 37.82 7.76
CA LEU A 1039 16.30 37.79 8.16
C LEU A 1039 16.56 38.95 9.12
N TRP A 1040 17.22 38.67 10.24
CA TRP A 1040 17.54 39.64 11.29
C TRP A 1040 19.03 39.68 11.54
N ASP A 1041 19.61 40.87 11.57
CA ASP A 1041 20.94 41.09 12.13
C ASP A 1041 20.84 41.04 13.66
N VAL A 1042 21.52 40.06 14.24
CA VAL A 1042 21.59 39.77 15.68
C VAL A 1042 23.00 39.99 16.22
N THR A 1043 23.87 40.71 15.49
CA THR A 1043 25.22 41.08 15.95
C THR A 1043 25.18 41.79 17.30
N ASN A 1044 24.13 42.58 17.54
CA ASN A 1044 23.75 43.04 18.88
C ASN A 1044 22.40 42.40 19.28
N PRO A 1045 22.41 41.30 20.05
CA PRO A 1045 21.20 40.57 20.42
C PRO A 1045 20.19 41.40 21.22
N GLY A 1046 20.65 42.43 21.93
CA GLY A 1046 19.78 43.36 22.68
C GLY A 1046 19.04 44.36 21.80
N SER A 1047 19.44 44.50 20.53
CA SER A 1047 18.82 45.42 19.57
C SER A 1047 18.91 44.88 18.13
N PRO A 1048 18.27 43.75 17.81
CA PRO A 1048 18.41 43.14 16.49
C PRO A 1048 17.67 43.96 15.43
N ARG A 1049 18.20 43.95 14.21
CA ARG A 1049 17.71 44.77 13.10
C ARG A 1049 17.18 43.90 11.97
N GLY A 1050 15.96 44.16 11.50
CA GLY A 1050 15.41 43.49 10.32
C GLY A 1050 16.21 43.81 9.07
N LEU A 1051 16.72 42.79 8.39
CA LEU A 1051 17.46 42.91 7.13
C LEU A 1051 16.52 42.83 5.94
N VAL A 1052 15.72 41.75 5.86
CA VAL A 1052 14.80 41.45 4.74
C VAL A 1052 13.56 40.71 5.23
N THR A 1053 12.41 40.98 4.61
CA THR A 1053 11.18 40.18 4.71
C THR A 1053 10.80 39.72 3.30
N THR A 1054 10.55 38.43 3.12
CA THR A 1054 10.15 37.87 1.83
C THR A 1054 9.04 36.83 2.00
N ASN A 1055 8.06 36.88 1.10
CA ASN A 1055 6.96 35.90 1.04
C ASN A 1055 7.34 34.66 0.21
N GLN A 1056 8.56 34.63 -0.34
CA GLN A 1056 9.04 33.56 -1.22
C GLN A 1056 9.77 32.43 -0.47
N LEU A 1057 10.13 32.66 0.80
CA LEU A 1057 10.67 31.68 1.72
C LEU A 1057 9.55 31.24 2.66
N ASN A 1058 9.03 30.03 2.49
CA ASN A 1058 7.94 29.51 3.33
C ASN A 1058 8.40 28.28 4.15
N SER A 1059 7.61 27.91 5.16
CA SER A 1059 7.66 26.67 5.98
C SER A 1059 8.97 26.17 6.61
N ILE A 1060 10.06 25.88 5.89
CA ILE A 1060 11.32 25.32 6.42
C ILE A 1060 12.53 26.03 5.82
N LEU A 1061 13.52 26.43 6.63
CA LEU A 1061 14.72 27.12 6.16
C LEU A 1061 15.98 26.79 7.00
N VAL A 1062 17.11 26.59 6.32
CA VAL A 1062 18.41 26.26 6.93
C VAL A 1062 19.54 26.96 6.15
N PHE A 1063 20.50 27.56 6.87
CA PHE A 1063 21.72 28.10 6.27
C PHE A 1063 22.71 26.98 5.88
N SER A 1064 23.41 27.17 4.77
CA SER A 1064 24.62 26.43 4.47
C SER A 1064 25.70 26.72 5.53
N PRO A 1065 26.64 25.79 5.76
CA PRO A 1065 27.72 25.99 6.74
C PRO A 1065 28.58 27.23 6.50
N ASP A 1066 28.68 27.70 5.25
CA ASP A 1066 29.40 28.92 4.87
C ASP A 1066 28.54 30.21 4.94
N SER A 1067 27.27 30.09 5.34
CA SER A 1067 26.28 31.18 5.44
C SER A 1067 25.96 31.93 4.14
N ARG A 1068 26.36 31.39 2.98
CA ARG A 1068 26.12 32.04 1.66
C ARG A 1068 24.82 31.61 1.00
N VAL A 1069 24.29 30.44 1.35
CA VAL A 1069 23.10 29.86 0.75
C VAL A 1069 22.07 29.52 1.83
N ILE A 1070 20.80 29.81 1.57
CA ILE A 1070 19.68 29.30 2.37
C ILE A 1070 18.93 28.25 1.55
N ALA A 1071 18.78 27.05 2.09
CA ALA A 1071 17.82 26.08 1.57
C ALA A 1071 16.46 26.34 2.22
N ALA A 1072 15.42 26.51 1.42
CA ALA A 1072 14.06 26.74 1.90
C ALA A 1072 13.02 25.87 1.19
N ALA A 1073 12.15 25.19 1.95
CA ALA A 1073 11.06 24.39 1.39
C ALA A 1073 9.85 25.26 1.07
N GLY A 1074 9.21 25.03 -0.07
CA GLY A 1074 7.91 25.63 -0.37
C GLY A 1074 6.73 24.78 0.10
N ARG A 1075 5.52 25.29 -0.10
CA ARG A 1075 4.28 24.50 0.00
C ARG A 1075 4.10 23.53 -1.18
N ASP A 1076 4.93 23.66 -2.21
CA ASP A 1076 4.91 22.90 -3.47
C ASP A 1076 5.83 21.66 -3.45
N SER A 1077 6.15 21.14 -2.26
CA SER A 1077 6.99 19.94 -2.07
C SER A 1077 8.43 20.06 -2.63
N ALA A 1078 8.85 21.26 -3.03
CA ALA A 1078 10.19 21.53 -3.55
C ALA A 1078 11.02 22.33 -2.55
N VAL A 1079 12.34 22.12 -2.58
CA VAL A 1079 13.32 22.96 -1.85
C VAL A 1079 14.01 23.87 -2.84
N ARG A 1080 14.10 25.17 -2.52
CA ARG A 1080 14.81 26.18 -3.31
C ARG A 1080 16.06 26.61 -2.56
N LEU A 1081 17.16 26.76 -3.29
CA LEU A 1081 18.42 27.29 -2.79
C LEU A 1081 18.49 28.77 -3.14
N TRP A 1082 18.76 29.61 -2.14
CA TRP A 1082 18.78 31.06 -2.25
C TRP A 1082 20.16 31.58 -1.94
N ASP A 1083 20.72 32.41 -2.82
CA ASP A 1083 21.93 33.16 -2.50
C ASP A 1083 21.59 34.31 -1.54
N VAL A 1084 22.27 34.35 -0.41
CA VAL A 1084 22.09 35.35 0.65
C VAL A 1084 23.36 36.17 0.89
N SER A 1085 24.35 36.07 0.01
CA SER A 1085 25.59 36.86 0.08
C SER A 1085 25.30 38.37 0.02
N GLU A 1086 24.26 38.76 -0.70
CA GLU A 1086 23.68 40.10 -0.70
C GLU A 1086 22.24 40.03 -0.16
N PRO A 1087 22.00 40.24 1.15
CA PRO A 1087 20.68 40.04 1.74
C PRO A 1087 19.57 40.84 1.05
N GLN A 1088 19.87 42.02 0.52
CA GLN A 1088 18.95 42.90 -0.21
C GLN A 1088 18.56 42.37 -1.62
N ARG A 1089 19.24 41.34 -2.14
CA ARG A 1089 19.06 40.78 -3.50
C ARG A 1089 18.97 39.25 -3.48
N LEU A 1090 17.99 38.74 -2.73
CA LEU A 1090 17.67 37.32 -2.71
C LEU A 1090 17.25 36.83 -4.10
N HIS A 1091 17.91 35.78 -4.59
CA HIS A 1091 17.50 35.11 -5.81
C HIS A 1091 17.72 33.59 -5.69
N VAL A 1092 16.86 32.84 -6.38
CA VAL A 1092 16.95 31.38 -6.43
C VAL A 1092 18.09 30.97 -7.35
N ILE A 1093 19.01 30.16 -6.85
CA ILE A 1093 20.14 29.61 -7.61
C ILE A 1093 19.92 28.16 -8.04
N GLY A 1094 19.08 27.40 -7.31
CA GLY A 1094 18.80 26.00 -7.61
C GLY A 1094 17.47 25.54 -7.01
N THR A 1095 16.87 24.50 -7.60
CA THR A 1095 15.62 23.89 -7.10
C THR A 1095 15.78 22.39 -7.03
N LEU A 1096 15.44 21.81 -5.88
CA LEU A 1096 15.41 20.38 -5.60
C LEU A 1096 13.95 19.94 -5.57
N ALA A 1097 13.53 19.17 -6.57
CA ALA A 1097 12.15 18.74 -6.76
C ALA A 1097 12.03 17.22 -6.81
N GLY A 1098 10.94 16.69 -6.26
CA GLY A 1098 10.54 15.29 -6.50
C GLY A 1098 9.87 14.58 -5.33
N HIS A 1099 9.85 15.16 -4.12
CA HIS A 1099 8.99 14.66 -3.04
C HIS A 1099 7.51 14.77 -3.44
N THR A 1100 6.68 13.81 -2.98
CA THR A 1100 5.24 13.78 -3.33
C THR A 1100 4.36 14.45 -2.28
N ALA A 1101 4.91 14.77 -1.11
CA ALA A 1101 4.29 15.56 -0.06
C ALA A 1101 5.21 16.72 0.36
N GLY A 1102 4.70 17.63 1.19
CA GLY A 1102 5.49 18.75 1.73
C GLY A 1102 6.78 18.30 2.41
N ILE A 1103 7.73 19.21 2.62
CA ILE A 1103 8.97 18.89 3.31
C ILE A 1103 8.74 19.03 4.81
N SER A 1104 9.20 18.06 5.60
CA SER A 1104 9.13 18.06 7.07
C SER A 1104 10.44 18.50 7.74
N SER A 1105 11.58 18.24 7.09
CA SER A 1105 12.89 18.65 7.60
C SER A 1105 13.94 18.75 6.48
N ILE A 1106 14.93 19.64 6.66
CA ILE A 1106 16.05 19.89 5.76
C ILE A 1106 17.32 20.01 6.60
N THR A 1107 18.43 19.46 6.13
CA THR A 1107 19.73 19.57 6.82
C THR A 1107 20.89 19.54 5.83
N TYR A 1108 21.90 20.38 6.05
CA TYR A 1108 23.15 20.33 5.29
C TYR A 1108 24.13 19.33 5.93
N SER A 1109 24.94 18.67 5.11
CA SER A 1109 26.11 17.97 5.61
C SER A 1109 27.10 18.96 6.22
N PRO A 1110 27.95 18.53 7.18
CA PRO A 1110 28.92 19.42 7.84
C PRO A 1110 29.87 20.14 6.87
N ASP A 1111 30.17 19.53 5.73
CA ASP A 1111 31.01 20.08 4.66
C ASP A 1111 30.25 20.97 3.65
N GLY A 1112 28.92 21.07 3.78
CA GLY A 1112 28.04 21.85 2.89
C GLY A 1112 27.85 21.26 1.49
N ARG A 1113 28.45 20.09 1.18
CA ARG A 1113 28.40 19.49 -0.16
C ARG A 1113 27.17 18.64 -0.42
N ARG A 1114 26.45 18.23 0.63
CA ARG A 1114 25.21 17.47 0.53
C ARG A 1114 24.09 18.17 1.28
N LEU A 1115 22.88 17.96 0.81
CA LEU A 1115 21.65 18.33 1.49
C LEU A 1115 20.78 17.09 1.66
N ALA A 1116 20.20 16.90 2.84
CA ALA A 1116 19.20 15.88 3.04
C ALA A 1116 17.83 16.52 3.29
N THR A 1117 16.79 15.95 2.69
CA THR A 1117 15.40 16.39 2.81
C THR A 1117 14.53 15.22 3.24
N ALA A 1118 13.63 15.45 4.18
CA ALA A 1118 12.64 14.46 4.63
C ALA A 1118 11.23 14.95 4.35
N SER A 1119 10.31 14.02 4.12
CA SER A 1119 8.92 14.33 3.81
C SER A 1119 7.94 13.39 4.53
N PRO A 1120 6.69 13.84 4.77
CA PRO A 1120 5.59 12.96 5.17
C PRO A 1120 5.24 11.88 4.14
N ASP A 1121 5.82 11.91 2.94
CA ASP A 1121 5.71 10.81 1.95
C ASP A 1121 6.43 9.52 2.39
N GLY A 1122 7.14 9.53 3.53
CA GLY A 1122 7.84 8.36 4.07
C GLY A 1122 9.25 8.16 3.47
N SER A 1123 9.72 9.08 2.65
CA SER A 1123 11.05 9.07 2.04
C SER A 1123 11.95 10.19 2.54
N ALA A 1124 13.25 9.91 2.58
CA ALA A 1124 14.29 10.92 2.73
C ALA A 1124 15.17 10.92 1.47
N ARG A 1125 15.60 12.09 1.02
CA ARG A 1125 16.44 12.22 -0.18
C ARG A 1125 17.72 12.93 0.17
N VAL A 1126 18.82 12.49 -0.43
CA VAL A 1126 20.13 13.15 -0.32
C VAL A 1126 20.50 13.70 -1.68
N TRP A 1127 20.97 14.94 -1.68
CA TRP A 1127 21.28 15.72 -2.86
C TRP A 1127 22.74 16.15 -2.83
N ASP A 1128 23.43 16.01 -3.96
CA ASP A 1128 24.76 16.55 -4.20
C ASP A 1128 24.64 18.03 -4.57
N LEU A 1129 25.30 18.87 -3.79
CA LEU A 1129 25.39 20.33 -3.91
C LEU A 1129 26.82 20.80 -4.21
N SER A 1130 27.67 19.95 -4.79
CA SER A 1130 28.99 20.36 -5.28
C SER A 1130 28.89 21.55 -6.25
N ASP A 1131 27.79 21.63 -7.02
CA ASP A 1131 27.32 22.84 -7.69
C ASP A 1131 25.88 23.18 -7.24
N PRO A 1132 25.68 24.17 -6.35
CA PRO A 1132 24.35 24.57 -5.90
C PRO A 1132 23.42 25.07 -7.01
N ARG A 1133 23.96 25.42 -8.19
CA ARG A 1133 23.15 25.84 -9.35
C ARG A 1133 22.56 24.67 -10.13
N SER A 1134 23.13 23.48 -9.95
CA SER A 1134 22.69 22.25 -10.59
C SER A 1134 22.63 21.11 -9.58
N PRO A 1135 21.76 21.20 -8.55
CA PRO A 1135 21.64 20.17 -7.52
C PRO A 1135 21.27 18.82 -8.16
N ARG A 1136 21.94 17.74 -7.76
CA ARG A 1136 21.68 16.39 -8.28
C ARG A 1136 21.15 15.48 -7.19
N LEU A 1137 20.10 14.72 -7.49
CA LEU A 1137 19.61 13.68 -6.58
C LEU A 1137 20.66 12.56 -6.51
N GLU A 1138 21.17 12.32 -5.31
CA GLU A 1138 22.21 11.32 -5.07
C GLU A 1138 21.60 9.96 -4.68
N VAL A 1139 20.65 9.95 -3.74
CA VAL A 1139 19.96 8.73 -3.28
C VAL A 1139 18.56 9.04 -2.75
N THR A 1140 17.61 8.14 -3.01
CA THR A 1140 16.29 8.12 -2.34
C THR A 1140 16.25 7.00 -1.30
N LEU A 1141 16.12 7.37 -0.04
CA LEU A 1141 16.03 6.48 1.11
C LEU A 1141 14.57 6.15 1.39
N THR A 1142 14.23 4.87 1.32
CA THR A 1142 12.87 4.38 1.58
C THR A 1142 12.88 3.32 2.66
N GLY A 1143 11.86 3.30 3.52
CA GLY A 1143 11.65 2.17 4.42
C GLY A 1143 10.91 2.46 5.70
N HIS A 1144 10.78 3.72 6.09
CA HIS A 1144 9.82 4.08 7.12
C HIS A 1144 8.39 3.74 6.65
N THR A 1145 7.56 3.25 7.57
CA THR A 1145 6.15 2.91 7.27
C THR A 1145 5.20 4.08 7.50
N ALA A 1146 5.73 5.21 7.99
CA ALA A 1146 4.99 6.43 8.24
C ALA A 1146 5.83 7.68 7.94
N ALA A 1147 5.20 8.85 8.06
CA ALA A 1147 5.81 10.16 7.83
C ALA A 1147 7.13 10.35 8.58
N ILE A 1148 8.17 10.80 7.88
CA ILE A 1148 9.45 11.18 8.51
C ILE A 1148 9.30 12.60 9.06
N HIS A 1149 9.60 12.77 10.34
CA HIS A 1149 9.51 14.05 11.04
C HIS A 1149 10.80 14.86 10.93
N GLU A 1150 11.96 14.22 11.09
CA GLU A 1150 13.25 14.90 11.08
C GLU A 1150 14.35 14.08 10.40
N VAL A 1151 15.30 14.78 9.80
CA VAL A 1151 16.53 14.23 9.20
C VAL A 1151 17.75 15.03 9.63
N MET A 1152 18.86 14.35 9.89
CA MET A 1152 20.10 14.97 10.36
C MET A 1152 21.33 14.21 9.86
N PHE A 1153 22.38 14.92 9.45
CA PHE A 1153 23.70 14.33 9.25
C PHE A 1153 24.44 14.16 10.57
N THR A 1154 25.12 13.03 10.70
CA THR A 1154 26.10 12.77 11.76
C THR A 1154 27.51 13.13 11.29
N ASP A 1155 28.45 13.32 12.21
CA ASP A 1155 29.80 13.78 11.86
C ASP A 1155 30.61 12.75 11.06
N ASP A 1156 30.22 11.48 11.11
CA ASP A 1156 30.77 10.43 10.26
C ASP A 1156 30.03 10.27 8.93
N HIS A 1157 29.31 11.32 8.51
CA HIS A 1157 28.59 11.44 7.25
C HIS A 1157 27.43 10.44 7.03
N ALA A 1158 27.05 9.67 8.05
CA ALA A 1158 25.81 8.90 8.03
C ALA A 1158 24.59 9.82 8.25
N LEU A 1159 23.43 9.36 7.80
CA LEU A 1159 22.17 10.08 7.99
C LEU A 1159 21.36 9.43 9.10
N MET A 1160 20.70 10.24 9.91
CA MET A 1160 19.68 9.79 10.85
C MET A 1160 18.32 10.31 10.39
N THR A 1161 17.31 9.44 10.37
CA THR A 1161 15.92 9.83 10.12
C THR A 1161 15.05 9.34 11.27
N VAL A 1162 13.95 10.06 11.48
CA VAL A 1162 13.04 9.84 12.58
C VAL A 1162 11.62 9.88 12.07
N SER A 1163 10.80 8.89 12.40
CA SER A 1163 9.46 8.76 11.83
C SER A 1163 8.40 8.44 12.88
N ARG A 1164 7.14 8.67 12.49
CA ARG A 1164 5.94 8.24 13.22
C ARG A 1164 5.81 6.71 13.30
N ASP A 1165 6.66 5.95 12.62
CA ASP A 1165 6.76 4.49 12.80
C ASP A 1165 7.44 4.08 14.12
N ASN A 1166 7.72 5.04 15.00
CA ASN A 1166 8.41 4.88 16.30
C ASN A 1166 9.88 4.45 16.16
N LEU A 1167 10.47 4.58 14.96
CA LEU A 1167 11.86 4.22 14.70
C LEU A 1167 12.68 5.47 14.37
N ALA A 1168 13.87 5.55 14.98
CA ALA A 1168 14.96 6.34 14.41
C ALA A 1168 15.93 5.40 13.69
N ARG A 1169 16.18 5.67 12.40
CA ARG A 1169 17.02 4.86 11.52
C ARG A 1169 18.30 5.59 11.16
N ARG A 1170 19.40 4.84 11.16
CA ARG A 1170 20.70 5.29 10.66
C ARG A 1170 20.93 4.74 9.25
N TRP A 1171 21.27 5.59 8.30
CA TRP A 1171 21.55 5.26 6.91
C TRP A 1171 23.01 5.49 6.59
N GLU A 1172 23.66 4.47 6.03
CA GLU A 1172 25.00 4.58 5.46
C GLU A 1172 24.85 5.00 4.00
N ILE A 1173 24.98 6.30 3.71
CA ILE A 1173 24.77 6.86 2.35
C ILE A 1173 25.89 6.44 1.38
N ASP A 1174 27.08 6.15 1.93
CA ASP A 1174 28.20 5.63 1.16
C ASP A 1174 27.90 4.21 0.68
N THR A 1175 27.83 4.05 -0.65
CA THR A 1175 27.40 2.80 -1.27
C THR A 1175 28.44 1.68 -1.12
N ASP A 1176 29.73 2.01 -1.02
CA ASP A 1176 30.78 1.02 -0.77
C ASP A 1176 30.75 0.52 0.68
N VAL A 1177 30.48 1.43 1.62
CA VAL A 1177 30.24 1.06 3.02
C VAL A 1177 28.98 0.19 3.13
N ALA A 1178 27.90 0.56 2.44
CA ALA A 1178 26.67 -0.23 2.38
C ALA A 1178 26.90 -1.61 1.76
N ALA A 1179 27.67 -1.72 0.67
CA ALA A 1179 28.02 -3.00 0.03
C ALA A 1179 28.87 -3.89 0.94
N ARG A 1180 29.88 -3.34 1.62
CA ARG A 1180 30.68 -4.08 2.63
C ARG A 1180 29.85 -4.50 3.83
N ARG A 1181 28.86 -3.69 4.23
CA ARG A 1181 27.91 -4.04 5.30
C ARG A 1181 26.98 -5.15 4.85
N ALA A 1182 26.43 -5.06 3.65
CA ALA A 1182 25.61 -6.11 3.04
C ALA A 1182 26.36 -7.43 3.02
N CYS A 1183 27.65 -7.47 2.63
CA CYS A 1183 28.42 -8.72 2.67
C CYS A 1183 28.75 -9.23 4.07
N ARG A 1184 28.90 -8.36 5.07
CA ARG A 1184 29.12 -8.80 6.46
C ARG A 1184 27.86 -9.34 7.11
N SER A 1185 26.70 -8.76 6.77
CA SER A 1185 25.42 -9.14 7.36
C SER A 1185 24.66 -10.19 6.56
N SER A 1186 24.93 -10.33 5.26
CA SER A 1186 24.47 -11.45 4.47
C SER A 1186 25.44 -12.58 4.79
N MET A 1187 24.93 -13.65 5.37
CA MET A 1187 25.75 -14.68 6.03
C MET A 1187 25.68 -16.05 5.34
N GLN A 1188 24.74 -16.24 4.40
CA GLN A 1188 24.70 -17.41 3.53
C GLN A 1188 25.02 -17.02 2.09
N PRO A 1189 25.80 -17.80 1.33
CA PRO A 1189 25.99 -17.54 -0.09
C PRO A 1189 24.66 -17.68 -0.84
N MET A 1190 24.38 -16.76 -1.77
CA MET A 1190 23.27 -16.92 -2.71
C MET A 1190 23.45 -18.23 -3.48
N THR A 1191 22.42 -19.08 -3.51
CA THR A 1191 22.46 -20.34 -4.24
C THR A 1191 22.32 -20.12 -5.75
N VAL A 1192 22.76 -21.09 -6.56
CA VAL A 1192 22.58 -21.04 -8.02
C VAL A 1192 21.10 -21.01 -8.41
N ALA A 1193 20.25 -21.72 -7.66
CA ALA A 1193 18.80 -21.74 -7.90
C ALA A 1193 18.17 -20.36 -7.63
N GLU A 1194 18.53 -19.71 -6.53
CA GLU A 1194 18.09 -18.33 -6.24
C GLU A 1194 18.60 -17.36 -7.29
N TRP A 1195 19.86 -17.48 -7.72
CA TRP A 1195 20.39 -16.64 -8.79
C TRP A 1195 19.60 -16.80 -10.09
N GLN A 1196 19.31 -18.03 -10.51
CA GLN A 1196 18.51 -18.28 -11.72
C GLN A 1196 17.08 -17.73 -11.60
N GLN A 1197 16.52 -17.69 -10.39
CA GLN A 1197 15.20 -17.12 -10.13
C GLN A 1197 15.18 -15.59 -10.30
N TYR A 1198 16.16 -14.87 -9.73
CA TYR A 1198 16.15 -13.39 -9.72
C TYR A 1198 16.96 -12.75 -10.85
N PHE A 1199 17.97 -13.44 -11.36
CA PHE A 1199 18.83 -13.03 -12.47
C PHE A 1199 18.82 -14.07 -13.59
N PRO A 1200 17.63 -14.39 -14.16
CA PRO A 1200 17.53 -15.38 -15.22
C PRO A 1200 18.40 -14.97 -16.40
N SER A 1201 18.99 -15.95 -17.10
CA SER A 1201 19.88 -15.77 -18.27
C SER A 1201 21.21 -15.06 -18.04
N LEU A 1202 21.51 -14.57 -16.83
CA LEU A 1202 22.83 -14.03 -16.48
C LEU A 1202 23.74 -15.11 -15.85
N PRO A 1203 25.05 -15.11 -16.16
CA PRO A 1203 25.98 -16.06 -15.56
C PRO A 1203 26.03 -15.87 -14.04
N PHE A 1204 26.05 -16.98 -13.30
CA PHE A 1204 26.14 -16.97 -11.83
C PHE A 1204 27.38 -16.22 -11.36
N GLN A 1205 27.20 -15.20 -10.53
CA GLN A 1205 28.28 -14.47 -9.88
C GLN A 1205 27.98 -14.32 -8.39
N GLN A 1206 28.90 -14.79 -7.54
CA GLN A 1206 28.73 -14.70 -6.10
C GLN A 1206 28.70 -13.21 -5.67
N PRO A 1207 27.62 -12.72 -5.03
CA PRO A 1207 27.50 -11.30 -4.68
C PRO A 1207 28.54 -10.84 -3.65
N CYS A 1208 29.10 -11.77 -2.88
CA CYS A 1208 30.20 -11.51 -1.95
C CYS A 1208 31.32 -12.53 -2.20
N PRO A 1209 32.53 -12.10 -2.63
CA PRO A 1209 33.63 -12.99 -3.01
C PRO A 1209 34.28 -13.69 -1.80
N ASP A 1210 34.19 -13.11 -0.60
CA ASP A 1210 34.92 -13.55 0.59
C ASP A 1210 34.30 -14.74 1.34
N TYR A 1211 33.22 -15.34 0.86
CA TYR A 1211 32.67 -16.57 1.47
C TYR A 1211 33.60 -17.78 1.34
N SER A 1212 34.62 -17.69 0.49
CA SER A 1212 35.57 -18.77 0.19
C SER A 1212 36.85 -18.75 1.03
N ALA A 1213 37.03 -17.76 1.94
CA ALA A 1213 38.30 -17.52 2.63
C ALA A 1213 38.26 -17.65 4.18
N LYS A 1214 37.26 -18.30 4.78
CA LYS A 1214 37.27 -18.65 6.21
C LYS A 1214 36.81 -20.06 6.50
#